data_AF-K3X3F1-F1
#
_entry.id   AF-K3X3F1-F1
#
_cell.length_a   1.000
_cell.length_b   1.000
_cell.length_c   1.000
_cell.angle_alpha   90.00
_cell.angle_beta   90.00
_cell.angle_gamma   90.00
#
_symmetry.space_group_name_H-M   'P 1'
#
loop_
_entity.id
_entity.type
_entity.pdbx_description
1 polymer ?
#
loop_
_entity_poly.entity_id
_entity_poly.type
_entity_poly.pdbx_seq_one_letter_code
_entity_poly.pdbx_strand_id
1 'polypeptide(L)'
;MTLRYREEMRISFKRLISMHSSIPLTQVDRGKASTHREVLELINAVTALDVVFACDVKDQRDCEMPPVCLRGCIDTASDLAIYQGAQEIYDEMCSKKYVSESIGASFAWFLNHYRWIVWKLASMELSFPYFLFGKYLTKHQVMQQILHRYHKDLCAVRRSILKKVLHRDASPASCMTLCIAAVLPFKPDQVEHVDMTPPKFWNLGLVLTDGWYSVYAVADFELSRALWKLHAKKCAVGSKIVCWNAALQNSTDGVDPLQCAIAVDSWKHPLLAKDDLTQWPYLKLHYNSTRRAEFATPLGLERPIGERDNPGQSMSKERTRLGFALLKSVPMRTLEVSGGMVRSVRIFIARISPVLHLQPKEFTIGPRILCEEHMQLYYEVRGEVARMNRANEDQEVGNKDQSGSSYDVIEQLDAPFPIPFVKLDVICTQELITSEQKRTAPCYGILTLWRPPEDLIAGHLCEGKEYYASNLTVNWKIDGGLFQGVFLRLSSTKGSRFELGEGEDGEEIELRSNRLSALFGNIGSRSCSSIADTIERHRVAVADGAASNERKMTVDVCVYVLQAADTETLGDIVAKSSSSFSIPSVLENSNIKPEQKSFVEHVFVTDTSSRIMSIRVSGTVVSLNTAATPSGRQKASRPSSSSFRFRRGNRNIWKEGAVVCISGLEISHFDEQLDVLDCNLVESSRVTTLPSKKSHFYESFQSLKSQIGDRSKESESDLMKEVRRLKKYVHRHILQMDFIPTQEAHEEDIEADHLTQDFEAQITSPLKELRTVYLTRKMTSLLWELLHSVKELPRMAAKVNQGQLTDAELVDNIMHWHDTMGEQELAPRPMFHMEVRRVANERLLNSCQDWERYKLKYTVTFQNQNVWRR
;
A
#
# COMPACT_ATOMS: atom_id res chain seq x y z
N MET A 1 17.00 46.37 -40.00
CA MET A 1 16.22 46.36 -38.74
C MET A 1 16.89 45.43 -37.75
N THR A 2 17.58 45.97 -36.74
CA THR A 2 18.04 45.17 -35.59
C THR A 2 16.81 44.77 -34.78
N LEU A 3 16.54 43.46 -34.70
CA LEU A 3 15.55 42.86 -33.80
C LEU A 3 15.97 43.10 -32.34
N ARG A 4 15.76 44.31 -31.81
CA ARG A 4 15.92 44.61 -30.39
C ARG A 4 14.65 44.20 -29.66
N TYR A 5 14.66 43.01 -29.06
CA TYR A 5 13.63 42.61 -28.11
C TYR A 5 13.78 43.44 -26.82
N ARG A 6 12.74 44.21 -26.47
CA ARG A 6 12.64 44.94 -25.20
C ARG A 6 11.52 44.32 -24.38
N GLU A 7 11.86 43.75 -23.23
CA GLU A 7 10.88 43.19 -22.30
C GLU A 7 10.23 44.32 -21.50
N GLU A 8 8.99 44.69 -21.84
CA GLU A 8 8.27 45.79 -21.18
C GLU A 8 7.39 45.32 -20.01
N MET A 9 6.80 44.12 -20.11
CA MET A 9 5.94 43.54 -19.06
C MET A 9 5.89 42.01 -19.17
N ARG A 10 5.89 41.30 -18.03
CA ARG A 10 5.64 39.86 -17.96
C ARG A 10 4.19 39.58 -17.56
N ILE A 11 3.49 38.79 -18.37
CA ILE A 11 2.16 38.27 -18.05
C ILE A 11 2.29 36.78 -17.72
N SER A 12 1.80 36.37 -16.55
CA SER A 12 1.82 34.95 -16.20
C SER A 12 0.84 34.18 -17.07
N PHE A 13 1.22 32.97 -17.50
CA PHE A 13 0.37 32.13 -18.33
C PHE A 13 -0.94 31.74 -17.62
N LYS A 14 -0.90 31.58 -16.29
CA LYS A 14 -2.11 31.38 -15.47
C LYS A 14 -3.09 32.55 -15.59
N ARG A 15 -2.59 33.79 -15.60
CA ARG A 15 -3.42 34.99 -15.79
C ARG A 15 -4.03 35.01 -17.19
N LEU A 16 -3.27 34.62 -18.22
CA LEU A 16 -3.80 34.50 -19.59
C LEU A 16 -4.95 33.48 -19.69
N ILE A 17 -4.79 32.31 -19.06
CA ILE A 17 -5.84 31.29 -19.03
C ILE A 17 -7.11 31.81 -18.36
N SER A 18 -6.98 32.47 -17.20
CA SER A 18 -8.11 33.07 -16.48
C SER A 18 -8.87 34.10 -17.32
N MET A 19 -8.15 34.96 -18.07
CA MET A 19 -8.76 35.93 -18.97
C MET A 19 -9.46 35.27 -20.16
N HIS A 20 -8.95 34.14 -20.67
CA HIS A 20 -9.58 33.41 -21.77
C HIS A 20 -10.88 32.72 -21.34
N SER A 21 -10.92 32.09 -20.17
CA SER A 21 -12.11 31.38 -19.67
C SER A 21 -13.34 32.27 -19.44
N SER A 22 -13.15 33.59 -19.32
CA SER A 22 -14.22 34.57 -19.13
C SER A 22 -14.88 35.06 -20.42
N ILE A 23 -14.44 34.61 -21.60
CA ILE A 23 -14.94 35.10 -22.89
C ILE A 23 -15.92 34.06 -23.48
N PRO A 24 -17.20 34.41 -23.70
CA PRO A 24 -18.14 33.51 -24.37
C PRO A 24 -17.67 33.18 -25.78
N LEU A 25 -17.81 31.91 -26.20
CA LEU A 25 -17.56 31.44 -27.56
C LEU A 25 -18.61 32.05 -28.53
N THR A 26 -18.49 33.33 -28.87
CA THR A 26 -19.22 33.91 -29.99
C THR A 26 -18.57 33.41 -31.29
N GLN A 27 -19.42 33.05 -32.25
CA GLN A 27 -19.04 32.43 -33.52
C GLN A 27 -17.97 33.27 -34.25
N VAL A 28 -16.71 32.85 -34.20
CA VAL A 28 -15.63 33.46 -34.98
C VAL A 28 -15.60 32.80 -36.36
N ASP A 29 -16.00 33.59 -37.36
CA ASP A 29 -15.79 33.51 -38.82
C ASP A 29 -15.43 32.16 -39.46
N ARG A 30 -16.45 31.44 -39.93
CA ARG A 30 -16.36 30.05 -40.45
C ARG A 30 -15.76 29.89 -41.87
N GLY A 31 -15.42 30.96 -42.58
CA GLY A 31 -15.07 30.88 -44.02
C GLY A 31 -13.57 30.74 -44.33
N LYS A 32 -12.73 31.67 -43.81
CA LYS A 32 -11.26 31.67 -43.98
C LYS A 32 -10.50 31.07 -42.78
N ALA A 33 -11.19 30.86 -41.66
CA ALA A 33 -10.63 30.27 -40.45
C ALA A 33 -10.59 28.73 -40.48
N SER A 34 -11.29 28.07 -41.39
CA SER A 34 -11.30 26.60 -41.48
C SER A 34 -9.94 26.05 -41.96
N THR A 35 -9.40 26.57 -43.05
CA THR A 35 -8.16 26.07 -43.66
C THR A 35 -6.94 26.29 -42.77
N HIS A 36 -6.78 27.48 -42.18
CA HIS A 36 -5.68 27.75 -41.22
C HIS A 36 -5.80 26.86 -39.98
N ARG A 37 -7.03 26.66 -39.46
CA ARG A 37 -7.25 25.77 -38.32
C ARG A 37 -6.93 24.31 -38.65
N GLU A 38 -7.31 23.82 -39.83
CA GLU A 38 -6.97 22.48 -40.30
C GLU A 38 -5.45 22.29 -40.35
N VAL A 39 -4.70 23.26 -40.89
CA VAL A 39 -3.23 23.24 -40.87
C VAL A 39 -2.72 23.18 -39.43
N LEU A 40 -3.22 24.03 -38.54
CA LEU A 40 -2.81 24.03 -37.12
C LEU A 40 -3.07 22.69 -36.42
N GLU A 41 -4.20 22.03 -36.70
CA GLU A 41 -4.58 20.73 -36.12
C GLU A 41 -3.68 19.57 -36.63
N LEU A 42 -3.08 19.72 -37.81
CA LEU A 42 -2.09 18.78 -38.36
C LEU A 42 -0.67 18.99 -37.80
N ILE A 43 -0.36 20.16 -37.23
CA ILE A 43 0.96 20.46 -36.67
C ILE A 43 1.13 19.76 -35.31
N ASN A 44 2.04 18.79 -35.28
CA ASN A 44 2.49 18.10 -34.08
C ASN A 44 4.04 18.12 -34.02
N ALA A 45 4.62 17.47 -33.01
CA ALA A 45 6.08 17.47 -32.82
C ALA A 45 6.86 16.85 -34.00
N VAL A 46 6.24 15.97 -34.79
CA VAL A 46 6.85 15.36 -35.98
C VAL A 46 6.69 16.30 -37.18
N THR A 47 5.45 16.70 -37.50
CA THR A 47 5.12 17.51 -38.69
C THR A 47 5.54 18.97 -38.57
N ALA A 48 5.91 19.45 -37.38
CA ALA A 48 6.41 20.82 -37.18
C ALA A 48 7.64 21.16 -38.02
N LEU A 49 8.45 20.18 -38.42
CA LEU A 49 9.60 20.40 -39.31
C LEU A 49 9.19 20.68 -40.76
N ASP A 50 8.01 20.22 -41.17
CA ASP A 50 7.49 20.39 -42.53
C ASP A 50 6.72 21.70 -42.70
N VAL A 51 6.59 22.50 -41.64
CA VAL A 51 5.90 23.79 -41.69
C VAL A 51 6.71 24.78 -42.53
N VAL A 52 6.03 25.45 -43.44
CA VAL A 52 6.58 26.48 -44.34
C VAL A 52 5.76 27.76 -44.26
N PHE A 53 6.41 28.91 -44.53
CA PHE A 53 5.83 30.24 -44.43
C PHE A 53 5.87 30.94 -45.79
N ALA A 54 4.79 31.62 -46.16
CA ALA A 54 4.74 32.36 -47.42
C ALA A 54 5.80 33.48 -47.43
N CYS A 55 6.43 33.70 -48.59
CA CYS A 55 7.34 34.82 -48.82
C CYS A 55 6.58 36.16 -48.81
N ASP A 56 7.22 37.22 -48.31
CA ASP A 56 6.73 38.60 -48.45
C ASP A 56 6.90 39.07 -49.90
N VAL A 57 5.99 38.68 -50.80
CA VAL A 57 5.98 39.14 -52.19
C VAL A 57 5.29 40.51 -52.27
N LYS A 58 5.97 41.50 -52.86
CA LYS A 58 5.52 42.90 -52.89
C LYS A 58 4.27 43.16 -53.74
N ASP A 59 3.86 42.21 -54.59
CA ASP A 59 2.69 42.30 -55.47
C ASP A 59 1.57 41.33 -54.99
N GLN A 60 0.88 41.68 -53.91
CA GLN A 60 -0.21 40.87 -53.34
C GLN A 60 -1.53 41.62 -53.34
N ARG A 61 -2.14 41.80 -54.52
CA ARG A 61 -3.57 42.14 -54.60
C ARG A 61 -4.47 40.97 -55.01
N ASP A 62 -3.92 39.88 -55.55
CA ASP A 62 -4.74 38.80 -56.16
C ASP A 62 -4.43 37.36 -55.68
N CYS A 63 -3.56 37.15 -54.68
CA CYS A 63 -3.22 35.79 -54.23
C CYS A 63 -3.92 35.42 -52.91
N GLU A 64 -4.96 34.58 -52.97
CA GLU A 64 -5.66 34.00 -51.81
C GLU A 64 -4.89 32.83 -51.16
N MET A 65 -3.59 32.98 -50.92
CA MET A 65 -2.74 31.88 -50.40
C MET A 65 -2.64 31.90 -48.87
N PRO A 66 -2.60 30.73 -48.20
CA PRO A 66 -2.49 30.66 -46.76
C PRO A 66 -1.09 31.10 -46.28
N PRO A 67 -0.99 31.88 -45.18
CA PRO A 67 0.30 32.39 -44.69
C PRO A 67 1.22 31.30 -44.14
N VAL A 68 0.65 30.16 -43.73
CA VAL A 68 1.35 29.00 -43.17
C VAL A 68 0.76 27.74 -43.79
N CYS A 69 1.62 26.81 -44.20
CA CYS A 69 1.22 25.51 -44.75
C CYS A 69 2.20 24.40 -44.33
N LEU A 70 1.85 23.14 -44.57
CA LEU A 70 2.77 22.01 -44.50
C LEU A 70 3.31 21.73 -45.91
N ARG A 71 4.63 21.50 -46.01
CA ARG A 71 5.31 21.25 -47.29
C ARG A 71 4.68 20.12 -48.10
N GLY A 72 4.20 19.07 -47.44
CA GLY A 72 3.53 17.94 -48.09
C GLY A 72 2.10 18.20 -48.57
N CYS A 73 1.52 19.37 -48.26
CA CYS A 73 0.19 19.80 -48.70
C CYS A 73 0.24 20.74 -49.93
N ILE A 74 1.41 20.91 -50.55
CA ILE A 74 1.61 21.79 -51.71
C ILE A 74 1.76 20.89 -52.95
N ASP A 75 0.84 21.02 -53.90
CA ASP A 75 0.74 20.12 -55.06
C ASP A 75 1.71 20.46 -56.21
N THR A 76 2.16 21.72 -56.33
CA THR A 76 3.02 22.15 -57.45
C THR A 76 4.38 22.69 -57.00
N ALA A 77 5.43 22.42 -57.78
CA ALA A 77 6.77 22.92 -57.52
C ALA A 77 6.88 24.46 -57.64
N SER A 78 6.03 25.09 -58.47
CA SER A 78 5.93 26.55 -58.58
C SER A 78 5.37 27.18 -57.31
N ASP A 79 4.38 26.56 -56.68
CA ASP A 79 3.82 27.04 -55.42
C ASP A 79 4.78 26.82 -54.26
N LEU A 80 5.67 25.81 -54.33
CA LEU A 80 6.67 25.60 -53.27
C LEU A 80 7.73 26.72 -53.25
N ALA A 81 8.06 27.32 -54.40
CA ALA A 81 9.08 28.37 -54.52
C ALA A 81 8.71 29.69 -53.81
N ILE A 82 7.41 29.89 -53.53
CA ILE A 82 6.91 31.06 -52.80
C ILE A 82 6.83 30.84 -51.29
N TYR A 83 7.23 29.68 -50.78
CA TYR A 83 7.34 29.40 -49.35
C TYR A 83 8.78 29.20 -48.90
N GLN A 84 9.04 29.52 -47.63
CA GLN A 84 10.30 29.30 -46.95
C GLN A 84 10.09 28.34 -45.79
N GLY A 85 10.87 27.26 -45.78
CA GLY A 85 10.91 26.28 -44.69
C GLY A 85 12.12 26.49 -43.78
N ALA A 86 12.42 25.47 -42.98
CA ALA A 86 13.47 25.53 -41.98
C ALA A 86 14.86 25.81 -42.57
N GLN A 87 15.20 25.22 -43.73
CA GLN A 87 16.50 25.41 -44.39
C GLN A 87 16.67 26.86 -44.84
N GLU A 88 15.69 27.38 -45.58
CA GLU A 88 15.74 28.72 -46.16
C GLU A 88 15.78 29.79 -45.05
N ILE A 89 15.06 29.56 -43.94
CA ILE A 89 15.09 30.45 -42.77
C ILE A 89 16.45 30.39 -42.05
N TYR A 90 17.05 29.20 -41.90
CA TYR A 90 18.38 29.06 -41.30
C TYR A 90 19.44 29.82 -42.11
N ASP A 91 19.44 29.65 -43.43
CA ASP A 91 20.38 30.32 -44.34
C ASP A 91 20.20 31.85 -44.30
N GLU A 92 18.95 32.32 -44.22
CA GLU A 92 18.64 33.74 -44.02
C GLU A 92 19.19 34.26 -42.68
N MET A 93 18.99 33.53 -41.58
CA MET A 93 19.48 33.92 -40.25
C MET A 93 21.01 33.93 -40.17
N CYS A 94 21.68 32.98 -40.84
CA CYS A 94 23.15 32.95 -40.95
C CYS A 94 23.66 34.12 -41.79
N SER A 95 23.06 34.36 -42.96
CA SER A 95 23.43 35.45 -43.87
C SER A 95 23.28 36.82 -43.20
N LYS A 96 22.22 37.00 -42.40
CA LYS A 96 21.98 38.22 -41.62
C LYS A 96 22.81 38.30 -40.33
N LYS A 97 23.66 37.31 -40.05
CA LYS A 97 24.48 37.18 -38.83
C LYS A 97 23.67 37.23 -37.54
N TYR A 98 22.42 36.73 -37.57
CA TYR A 98 21.60 36.57 -36.39
C TYR A 98 22.03 35.35 -35.56
N VAL A 99 22.50 34.30 -36.23
CA VAL A 99 23.11 33.12 -35.62
C VAL A 99 24.46 32.83 -36.28
N SER A 100 25.33 32.10 -35.58
CA SER A 100 26.63 31.68 -36.11
C SER A 100 26.89 30.21 -35.83
N GLU A 101 27.16 29.46 -36.89
CA GLU A 101 27.55 28.05 -36.82
C GLU A 101 28.84 27.85 -36.01
N SER A 102 29.77 28.83 -36.06
CA SER A 102 31.06 28.77 -35.35
C SER A 102 30.95 28.60 -33.84
N ILE A 103 29.83 29.03 -33.23
CA ILE A 103 29.58 28.87 -31.80
C ILE A 103 28.59 27.73 -31.48
N GLY A 104 28.34 26.85 -32.44
CA GLY A 104 27.52 25.65 -32.28
C GLY A 104 26.07 25.76 -32.75
N ALA A 105 25.65 26.88 -33.37
CA ALA A 105 24.31 27.01 -33.95
C ALA A 105 24.23 26.33 -35.32
N SER A 106 24.52 25.03 -35.35
CA SER A 106 24.44 24.21 -36.55
C SER A 106 23.00 24.09 -37.05
N PHE A 107 22.83 23.61 -38.29
CA PHE A 107 21.49 23.37 -38.82
C PHE A 107 20.70 22.32 -37.99
N ALA A 108 21.37 21.31 -37.44
CA ALA A 108 20.74 20.35 -36.53
C ALA A 108 20.21 21.00 -35.24
N TRP A 109 20.98 21.93 -34.65
CA TRP A 109 20.54 22.74 -33.51
C TRP A 109 19.32 23.60 -33.87
N PHE A 110 19.36 24.22 -35.06
CA PHE A 110 18.25 25.02 -35.58
C PHE A 110 16.98 24.18 -35.77
N LEU A 111 17.07 23.03 -36.44
CA LEU A 111 15.94 22.13 -36.69
C LEU A 111 15.29 21.66 -35.39
N ASN A 112 16.10 21.25 -34.40
CA ASN A 112 15.58 20.86 -33.09
C ASN A 112 14.75 21.99 -32.46
N HIS A 113 15.23 23.23 -32.48
CA HIS A 113 14.49 24.34 -31.88
C HIS A 113 13.32 24.82 -32.72
N TYR A 114 13.43 24.79 -34.04
CA TYR A 114 12.34 25.07 -34.98
C TYR A 114 11.12 24.20 -34.66
N ARG A 115 11.33 22.88 -34.52
CA ARG A 115 10.29 21.91 -34.12
C ARG A 115 9.49 22.37 -32.89
N TRP A 116 10.18 22.65 -31.78
CA TRP A 116 9.51 22.97 -30.51
C TRP A 116 8.85 24.35 -30.53
N ILE A 117 9.44 25.31 -31.23
CA ILE A 117 8.88 26.66 -31.37
C ILE A 117 7.61 26.61 -32.21
N VAL A 118 7.66 25.99 -33.39
CA VAL A 118 6.53 25.88 -34.30
C VAL A 118 5.38 25.12 -33.65
N TRP A 119 5.65 23.95 -33.05
CA TRP A 119 4.60 23.17 -32.37
C TRP A 119 3.95 23.94 -31.22
N LYS A 120 4.76 24.68 -30.43
CA LYS A 120 4.24 25.55 -29.36
C LYS A 120 3.38 26.68 -29.92
N LEU A 121 3.86 27.41 -30.94
CA LEU A 121 3.13 28.53 -31.52
C LEU A 121 1.78 28.08 -32.11
N ALA A 122 1.78 26.98 -32.87
CA ALA A 122 0.55 26.39 -33.40
C ALA A 122 -0.44 25.99 -32.30
N SER A 123 0.05 25.30 -31.26
CA SER A 123 -0.77 24.88 -30.12
C SER A 123 -1.36 26.07 -29.35
N MET A 124 -0.62 27.18 -29.25
CA MET A 124 -1.08 28.40 -28.59
C MET A 124 -2.21 29.08 -29.36
N GLU A 125 -2.15 29.11 -30.70
CA GLU A 125 -3.27 29.62 -31.51
C GLU A 125 -4.53 28.79 -31.33
N LEU A 126 -4.43 27.46 -31.34
CA LEU A 126 -5.57 26.57 -31.11
C LEU A 126 -6.15 26.70 -29.70
N SER A 127 -5.30 26.92 -28.70
CA SER A 127 -5.71 27.02 -27.29
C SER A 127 -6.31 28.38 -26.92
N PHE A 128 -5.87 29.45 -27.61
CA PHE A 128 -6.27 30.84 -27.34
C PHE A 128 -6.69 31.56 -28.63
N PRO A 129 -7.67 31.02 -29.38
CA PRO A 129 -7.99 31.52 -30.71
C PRO A 129 -8.44 32.98 -30.68
N TYR A 130 -9.13 33.41 -29.62
CA TYR A 130 -9.57 34.80 -29.44
C TYR A 130 -8.41 35.80 -29.48
N PHE A 131 -7.26 35.45 -28.89
CA PHE A 131 -6.11 36.35 -28.78
C PHE A 131 -5.10 36.18 -29.91
N LEU A 132 -4.90 34.94 -30.37
CA LEU A 132 -3.71 34.56 -31.11
C LEU A 132 -3.98 34.06 -32.54
N PHE A 133 -5.22 33.71 -32.89
CA PHE A 133 -5.53 33.05 -34.16
C PHE A 133 -5.10 33.88 -35.38
N GLY A 134 -4.30 33.27 -36.25
CA GLY A 134 -3.76 33.87 -37.48
C GLY A 134 -2.70 34.94 -37.24
N LYS A 135 -2.23 35.14 -36.00
CA LYS A 135 -1.34 36.26 -35.63
C LYS A 135 -0.06 35.82 -34.91
N TYR A 136 0.06 34.56 -34.50
CA TYR A 136 1.10 34.12 -33.57
C TYR A 136 2.12 33.17 -34.19
N LEU A 137 1.69 32.17 -34.94
CA LEU A 137 2.54 31.31 -35.76
C LEU A 137 2.95 32.06 -37.03
N THR A 138 4.03 32.83 -36.94
CA THR A 138 4.59 33.59 -38.05
C THR A 138 6.09 33.34 -38.17
N LYS A 139 6.62 33.43 -39.39
CA LYS A 139 8.07 33.34 -39.66
C LYS A 139 8.87 34.25 -38.72
N HIS A 140 8.40 35.49 -38.54
CA HIS A 140 9.03 36.48 -37.67
C HIS A 140 9.12 36.00 -36.22
N GLN A 141 8.01 35.49 -35.65
CA GLN A 141 7.98 34.95 -34.29
C GLN A 141 8.91 33.73 -34.14
N VAL A 142 8.98 32.87 -35.15
CA VAL A 142 9.91 31.74 -35.15
C VAL A 142 11.37 32.23 -35.10
N MET A 143 11.76 33.11 -36.02
CA MET A 143 13.12 33.67 -36.06
C MET A 143 13.51 34.39 -34.76
N GLN A 144 12.59 35.19 -34.20
CA GLN A 144 12.80 35.89 -32.92
C GLN A 144 13.05 34.91 -31.78
N GLN A 145 12.26 33.84 -31.68
CA GLN A 145 12.43 32.86 -30.60
C GLN A 145 13.66 31.98 -30.79
N ILE A 146 14.06 31.68 -32.03
CA ILE A 146 15.33 31.00 -32.32
C ILE A 146 16.50 31.87 -31.87
N LEU A 147 16.49 33.17 -32.21
CA LEU A 147 17.51 34.12 -31.76
C LEU A 147 17.59 34.20 -30.22
N HIS A 148 16.44 34.21 -29.54
CA HIS A 148 16.40 34.15 -28.08
C HIS A 148 17.00 32.86 -27.52
N ARG A 149 16.74 31.71 -28.15
CA ARG A 149 17.34 30.44 -27.75
C ARG A 149 18.84 30.40 -28.02
N TYR A 150 19.31 30.96 -29.14
CA TYR A 150 20.72 31.11 -29.47
C TYR A 150 21.47 31.87 -28.38
N HIS A 151 20.93 33.02 -27.96
CA HIS A 151 21.52 33.80 -26.87
C HIS A 151 21.50 33.06 -25.53
N LYS A 152 20.44 32.33 -25.21
CA LYS A 152 20.34 31.61 -23.92
C LYS A 152 21.18 30.34 -23.87
N ASP A 153 21.04 29.46 -24.84
CA ASP A 153 21.64 28.12 -24.83
C ASP A 153 23.12 28.13 -25.25
N LEU A 154 23.48 28.92 -26.26
CA LEU A 154 24.85 28.94 -26.81
C LEU A 154 25.67 30.12 -26.27
N CYS A 155 25.18 31.36 -26.34
CA CYS A 155 25.98 32.50 -25.87
C CYS A 155 26.09 32.57 -24.34
N ALA A 156 24.97 32.38 -23.63
CA ALA A 156 24.93 32.46 -22.16
C ALA A 156 25.03 31.10 -21.46
N VAL A 157 25.09 30.00 -22.23
CA VAL A 157 25.27 28.62 -21.74
C VAL A 157 24.25 28.21 -20.65
N ARG A 158 23.02 28.75 -20.73
CA ARG A 158 21.90 28.42 -19.83
C ARG A 158 21.19 27.17 -20.32
N ARG A 159 21.79 26.02 -20.02
CA ARG A 159 21.35 24.68 -20.42
C ARG A 159 20.00 24.30 -19.79
N SER A 160 19.14 23.67 -20.59
CA SER A 160 17.86 23.12 -20.15
C SER A 160 18.04 21.88 -19.28
N ILE A 161 16.97 21.41 -18.61
CA ILE A 161 17.09 20.27 -17.68
C ILE A 161 17.48 18.99 -18.40
N LEU A 162 16.91 18.69 -19.58
CA LEU A 162 17.28 17.47 -20.31
C LEU A 162 18.71 17.53 -20.82
N LYS A 163 19.18 18.70 -21.27
CA LYS A 163 20.59 18.89 -21.64
C LYS A 163 21.52 18.66 -20.46
N LYS A 164 21.17 19.16 -19.26
CA LYS A 164 21.95 18.89 -18.04
C LYS A 164 21.92 17.41 -17.64
N VAL A 165 20.77 16.76 -17.70
CA VAL A 165 20.63 15.33 -17.37
C VAL A 165 21.43 14.45 -18.32
N LEU A 166 21.35 14.71 -19.63
CA LEU A 166 22.10 13.96 -20.64
C LEU A 166 23.61 14.23 -20.56
N HIS A 167 24.03 15.44 -20.20
CA HIS A 167 25.43 15.75 -19.88
C HIS A 167 25.91 15.23 -18.51
N ARG A 168 25.05 14.60 -17.71
CA ARG A 168 25.35 14.16 -16.33
C ARG A 168 25.62 15.28 -15.31
N ASP A 169 25.27 16.51 -15.64
CA ASP A 169 25.37 17.69 -14.76
C ASP A 169 24.13 17.91 -13.88
N ALA A 170 23.08 17.09 -14.07
CA ALA A 170 21.91 17.06 -13.20
C ALA A 170 21.42 15.61 -13.03
N SER A 171 20.82 15.33 -11.87
CA SER A 171 20.28 14.00 -11.61
C SER A 171 18.98 13.76 -12.39
N PRO A 172 18.83 12.62 -13.09
CA PRO A 172 17.54 12.22 -13.67
C PRO A 172 16.47 11.98 -12.60
N ALA A 173 16.87 11.79 -11.33
CA ALA A 173 15.95 11.60 -10.22
C ALA A 173 15.30 12.90 -9.74
N SER A 174 15.79 14.07 -10.18
CA SER A 174 15.20 15.36 -9.86
C SER A 174 13.75 15.46 -10.36
N CYS A 175 12.89 16.17 -9.61
CA CYS A 175 11.52 16.37 -10.04
C CYS A 175 11.47 17.37 -11.21
N MET A 176 10.89 16.95 -12.32
CA MET A 176 10.80 17.75 -13.54
C MET A 176 9.46 17.58 -14.23
N THR A 177 9.05 18.62 -14.96
CA THR A 177 7.86 18.60 -15.81
C THR A 177 8.28 18.48 -17.27
N LEU A 178 7.82 17.43 -17.95
CA LEU A 178 8.10 17.14 -19.35
C LEU A 178 6.79 17.06 -20.14
N CYS A 179 6.85 17.29 -21.44
CA CYS A 179 5.73 17.13 -22.37
C CYS A 179 5.89 15.84 -23.18
N ILE A 180 4.81 15.09 -23.36
CA ILE A 180 4.79 13.90 -24.23
C ILE A 180 4.70 14.36 -25.68
N ALA A 181 5.77 14.17 -26.46
CA ALA A 181 5.83 14.50 -27.89
C ALA A 181 5.35 13.34 -28.77
N ALA A 182 5.59 12.10 -28.36
CA ALA A 182 5.10 10.91 -29.06
C ALA A 182 4.93 9.71 -28.11
N VAL A 183 4.08 8.78 -28.51
CA VAL A 183 3.88 7.47 -27.88
C VAL A 183 4.34 6.41 -28.87
N LEU A 184 5.20 5.51 -28.42
CA LEU A 184 5.85 4.48 -29.22
C LEU A 184 5.42 3.11 -28.65
N PRO A 185 4.41 2.45 -29.23
CA PRO A 185 3.96 1.14 -28.77
C PRO A 185 5.04 0.08 -28.98
N PHE A 186 5.08 -0.92 -28.08
CA PHE A 186 5.97 -2.07 -28.24
C PHE A 186 5.35 -3.07 -29.21
N LYS A 187 6.08 -3.44 -30.27
CA LYS A 187 5.64 -4.43 -31.26
C LYS A 187 6.19 -5.82 -30.89
N PRO A 188 5.32 -6.80 -30.53
CA PRO A 188 5.75 -8.12 -30.09
C PRO A 188 6.26 -9.04 -31.22
N ASP A 189 5.97 -8.72 -32.49
CA ASP A 189 6.35 -9.52 -33.67
C ASP A 189 7.88 -9.70 -33.89
N GLN A 190 8.71 -9.25 -32.95
CA GLN A 190 10.18 -9.33 -32.99
C GLN A 190 10.80 -10.03 -31.78
N VAL A 191 10.00 -10.65 -30.91
CA VAL A 191 10.50 -11.41 -29.75
C VAL A 191 10.22 -12.90 -29.96
N GLU A 192 11.20 -13.66 -30.44
CA GLU A 192 11.05 -15.07 -30.85
C GLU A 192 10.91 -16.08 -29.67
N HIS A 193 10.91 -15.63 -28.41
CA HIS A 193 11.05 -16.54 -27.25
C HIS A 193 10.16 -16.22 -26.03
N VAL A 194 8.88 -15.88 -26.22
CA VAL A 194 7.94 -15.78 -25.10
C VAL A 194 6.63 -16.49 -25.44
N ASP A 195 6.27 -17.51 -24.64
CA ASP A 195 5.04 -18.33 -24.81
C ASP A 195 3.73 -17.55 -24.64
N MET A 196 3.81 -16.25 -24.29
CA MET A 196 2.68 -15.33 -24.18
C MET A 196 2.94 -14.05 -24.96
N THR A 197 1.99 -13.64 -25.80
CA THR A 197 2.03 -12.34 -26.49
C THR A 197 1.80 -11.21 -25.48
N PRO A 198 2.82 -10.37 -25.18
CA PRO A 198 2.64 -9.28 -24.23
C PRO A 198 1.68 -8.23 -24.80
N PRO A 199 0.93 -7.50 -23.95
CA PRO A 199 0.05 -6.45 -24.44
C PRO A 199 0.84 -5.34 -25.14
N LYS A 200 0.24 -4.65 -26.12
CA LYS A 200 0.89 -3.58 -26.92
C LYS A 200 1.47 -2.41 -26.10
N PHE A 201 1.01 -2.26 -24.85
CA PHE A 201 1.50 -1.25 -23.91
C PHE A 201 2.62 -1.77 -23.00
N TRP A 202 3.02 -3.04 -23.10
CA TRP A 202 4.18 -3.55 -22.38
C TRP A 202 5.42 -2.73 -22.75
N ASN A 203 6.20 -2.28 -21.77
CA ASN A 203 7.38 -1.44 -21.99
C ASN A 203 7.13 -0.20 -22.87
N LEU A 204 5.98 0.47 -22.75
CA LEU A 204 5.60 1.58 -23.61
C LEU A 204 6.71 2.65 -23.70
N GLY A 205 7.22 2.86 -24.92
CA GLY A 205 8.17 3.90 -25.24
C GLY A 205 7.49 5.27 -25.39
N LEU A 206 8.19 6.33 -25.03
CA LEU A 206 7.75 7.72 -25.15
C LEU A 206 8.87 8.58 -25.70
N VAL A 207 8.50 9.67 -26.37
CA VAL A 207 9.38 10.81 -26.62
C VAL A 207 8.93 11.93 -25.69
N LEU A 208 9.83 12.37 -24.81
CA LEU A 208 9.56 13.45 -23.86
C LEU A 208 10.40 14.67 -24.21
N THR A 209 9.86 15.87 -23.98
CA THR A 209 10.58 17.12 -24.17
C THR A 209 10.43 18.06 -22.98
N ASP A 210 11.49 18.80 -22.64
CA ASP A 210 11.45 19.95 -21.72
C ASP A 210 11.14 21.27 -22.45
N GLY A 211 10.79 21.20 -23.74
CA GLY A 211 10.57 22.33 -24.63
C GLY A 211 11.84 22.83 -25.33
N TRP A 212 13.01 22.35 -24.95
CA TRP A 212 14.30 22.70 -25.56
C TRP A 212 14.89 21.54 -26.35
N TYR A 213 14.91 20.35 -25.74
CA TYR A 213 15.42 19.11 -26.30
C TYR A 213 14.44 17.96 -26.00
N SER A 214 14.73 16.77 -26.53
CA SER A 214 13.95 15.56 -26.27
C SER A 214 14.80 14.41 -25.78
N VAL A 215 14.17 13.47 -25.08
CA VAL A 215 14.77 12.22 -24.62
C VAL A 215 13.76 11.08 -24.77
N TYR A 216 14.25 9.88 -25.03
CA TYR A 216 13.41 8.69 -24.97
C TYR A 216 13.06 8.39 -23.51
N ALA A 217 11.89 7.79 -23.30
CA ALA A 217 11.54 7.24 -22.00
C ALA A 217 10.81 5.90 -22.16
N VAL A 218 10.93 5.06 -21.14
CA VAL A 218 10.21 3.79 -21.03
C VAL A 218 9.44 3.82 -19.72
N ALA A 219 8.13 3.64 -19.81
CA ALA A 219 7.25 3.57 -18.66
C ALA A 219 7.26 2.16 -18.05
N ASP A 220 7.17 2.07 -16.72
CA ASP A 220 6.84 0.80 -16.07
C ASP A 220 5.43 0.30 -16.48
N PHE A 221 5.10 -0.92 -16.08
CA PHE A 221 3.85 -1.58 -16.50
C PHE A 221 2.61 -0.75 -16.16
N GLU A 222 2.54 -0.23 -14.93
CA GLU A 222 1.38 0.51 -14.42
C GLU A 222 1.21 1.86 -15.12
N LEU A 223 2.31 2.58 -15.33
CA LEU A 223 2.31 3.84 -16.08
C LEU A 223 1.98 3.61 -17.55
N SER A 224 2.50 2.56 -18.14
CA SER A 224 2.20 2.19 -19.52
C SER A 224 0.71 1.92 -19.73
N ARG A 225 0.08 1.18 -18.81
CA ARG A 225 -1.36 0.91 -18.82
C ARG A 225 -2.18 2.20 -18.76
N ALA A 226 -1.79 3.14 -17.90
CA ALA A 226 -2.46 4.44 -17.78
C ALA A 226 -2.28 5.32 -19.03
N LEU A 227 -1.06 5.41 -19.54
CA LEU A 227 -0.73 6.18 -20.74
C LEU A 227 -1.38 5.61 -22.00
N TRP A 228 -1.47 4.28 -22.11
CA TRP A 228 -2.15 3.62 -23.23
C TRP A 228 -3.63 4.00 -23.32
N LYS A 229 -4.32 4.07 -22.17
CA LYS A 229 -5.71 4.55 -22.11
C LYS A 229 -5.83 6.00 -22.59
N LEU A 230 -4.87 6.86 -22.26
CA LEU A 230 -4.84 8.25 -22.76
C LEU A 230 -4.50 8.33 -24.24
N HIS A 231 -3.60 7.47 -24.72
CA HIS A 231 -3.20 7.38 -26.11
C HIS A 231 -4.37 6.93 -27.00
N ALA A 232 -5.12 5.90 -26.57
CA ALA A 232 -6.33 5.46 -27.26
C ALA A 232 -7.39 6.56 -27.40
N LYS A 233 -7.43 7.51 -26.45
CA LYS A 233 -8.30 8.70 -26.48
C LYS A 233 -7.71 9.90 -27.21
N LYS A 234 -6.52 9.77 -27.83
CA LYS A 234 -5.76 10.87 -28.45
C LYS A 234 -5.45 12.03 -27.50
N CYS A 235 -5.35 11.76 -26.20
CA CYS A 235 -5.10 12.77 -25.14
C CYS A 235 -3.69 12.68 -24.52
N ALA A 236 -2.84 11.76 -24.99
CA ALA A 236 -1.49 11.57 -24.45
C ALA A 236 -0.49 12.61 -24.99
N VAL A 237 -0.40 12.77 -26.32
CA VAL A 237 0.53 13.71 -26.96
C VAL A 237 0.13 15.15 -26.64
N GLY A 238 1.12 16.01 -26.36
CA GLY A 238 0.94 17.38 -25.89
C GLY A 238 0.60 17.51 -24.40
N SER A 239 0.29 16.40 -23.73
CA SER A 239 0.07 16.41 -22.28
C SER A 239 1.38 16.55 -21.52
N LYS A 240 1.34 17.30 -20.42
CA LYS A 240 2.48 17.48 -19.51
C LYS A 240 2.41 16.43 -18.41
N ILE A 241 3.55 15.87 -18.07
CA ILE A 241 3.74 14.97 -16.94
C ILE A 241 4.79 15.55 -16.00
N VAL A 242 4.55 15.43 -14.71
CA VAL A 242 5.58 15.57 -13.69
C VAL A 242 6.14 14.18 -13.44
N CYS A 243 7.46 14.03 -13.48
CA CYS A 243 8.15 12.83 -13.02
C CYS A 243 9.15 13.17 -11.93
N TRP A 244 9.36 12.24 -11.01
CA TRP A 244 10.39 12.26 -9.98
C TRP A 244 11.05 10.88 -9.93
N ASN A 245 12.29 10.81 -9.43
CA ASN A 245 13.01 9.56 -9.27
C ASN A 245 13.06 8.71 -10.57
N ALA A 246 13.22 9.37 -11.72
CA ALA A 246 13.51 8.67 -12.96
C ALA A 246 14.98 8.22 -13.00
N ALA A 247 15.26 7.18 -13.76
CA ALA A 247 16.62 6.66 -13.95
C ALA A 247 17.04 6.81 -15.42
N LEU A 248 18.23 7.36 -15.66
CA LEU A 248 18.81 7.41 -17.01
C LEU A 248 19.55 6.09 -17.28
N GLN A 249 19.08 5.34 -18.27
CA GLN A 249 19.67 4.07 -18.72
C GLN A 249 20.55 4.31 -19.96
N ASN A 250 21.42 3.36 -20.29
CA ASN A 250 22.20 3.33 -21.53
C ASN A 250 23.04 4.58 -21.82
N SER A 251 23.56 5.17 -20.76
CA SER A 251 24.60 6.18 -20.83
C SER A 251 25.41 6.02 -19.56
N THR A 252 26.72 5.86 -19.69
CA THR A 252 27.66 5.95 -18.57
C THR A 252 28.21 7.36 -18.49
N ASP A 253 28.47 7.95 -19.65
CA ASP A 253 29.05 9.28 -19.82
C ASP A 253 28.02 10.30 -20.31
N GLY A 254 28.40 11.58 -20.23
CA GLY A 254 27.61 12.69 -20.74
C GLY A 254 27.52 12.67 -22.27
N VAL A 255 26.32 12.86 -22.82
CA VAL A 255 26.05 12.90 -24.27
C VAL A 255 25.33 14.19 -24.64
N ASP A 256 25.74 14.83 -25.73
CA ASP A 256 25.02 16.00 -26.25
C ASP A 256 23.65 15.57 -26.80
N PRO A 257 22.54 16.23 -26.41
CA PRO A 257 21.20 15.86 -26.87
C PRO A 257 21.03 15.82 -28.39
N LEU A 258 21.80 16.61 -29.15
CA LEU A 258 21.77 16.64 -30.61
C LEU A 258 22.52 15.48 -31.27
N GLN A 259 23.38 14.78 -30.52
CA GLN A 259 24.09 13.58 -30.97
C GLN A 259 23.31 12.30 -30.67
N CYS A 260 22.26 12.38 -29.84
CA CYS A 260 21.37 11.26 -29.59
C CYS A 260 20.53 10.93 -30.84
N ALA A 261 20.28 9.64 -31.10
CA ALA A 261 19.46 9.20 -32.24
C ALA A 261 18.06 9.84 -32.29
N ILE A 262 17.50 10.26 -31.14
CA ILE A 262 16.22 10.97 -31.09
C ILE A 262 16.22 12.33 -31.82
N ALA A 263 17.41 12.90 -32.05
CA ALA A 263 17.60 14.15 -32.79
C ALA A 263 17.87 13.94 -34.28
N VAL A 264 18.38 12.76 -34.67
CA VAL A 264 18.91 12.47 -36.02
C VAL A 264 18.02 11.53 -36.82
N ASP A 265 17.41 10.54 -36.18
CA ASP A 265 16.60 9.50 -36.82
C ASP A 265 15.10 9.68 -36.57
N SER A 266 14.30 9.03 -37.43
CA SER A 266 12.87 8.84 -37.18
C SER A 266 12.65 8.16 -35.82
N TRP A 267 11.74 8.70 -35.00
CA TRP A 267 11.50 8.18 -33.65
C TRP A 267 11.05 6.72 -33.69
N LYS A 268 11.85 5.85 -33.07
CA LYS A 268 11.61 4.42 -32.93
C LYS A 268 11.59 4.05 -31.45
N HIS A 269 10.95 2.92 -31.14
CA HIS A 269 10.91 2.41 -29.79
C HIS A 269 12.34 2.13 -29.28
N PRO A 270 12.77 2.68 -28.12
CA PRO A 270 14.15 2.58 -27.66
C PRO A 270 14.61 1.14 -27.38
N LEU A 271 13.69 0.26 -26.98
CA LEU A 271 13.99 -1.17 -26.74
C LEU A 271 13.87 -2.09 -27.97
N LEU A 272 13.47 -1.57 -29.14
CA LEU A 272 13.36 -2.36 -30.38
C LEU A 272 14.42 -1.97 -31.42
N ALA A 273 15.33 -1.07 -31.07
CA ALA A 273 16.52 -0.83 -31.88
C ALA A 273 17.33 -2.14 -31.89
N LYS A 274 17.61 -2.66 -33.09
CA LYS A 274 18.27 -3.98 -33.28
C LYS A 274 19.77 -3.94 -32.96
N ASP A 275 20.35 -2.75 -32.91
CA ASP A 275 21.74 -2.57 -32.50
C ASP A 275 21.80 -2.52 -30.97
N ASP A 276 22.87 -3.07 -30.39
CA ASP A 276 23.08 -3.32 -28.97
C ASP A 276 22.24 -2.42 -28.05
N LEU A 277 21.51 -3.05 -27.11
CA LEU A 277 20.64 -2.42 -26.10
C LEU A 277 21.32 -1.30 -25.29
N THR A 278 22.57 -0.96 -25.54
CA THR A 278 23.40 0.10 -24.96
C THR A 278 23.43 1.40 -25.76
N GLN A 279 22.87 1.48 -26.98
CA GLN A 279 23.14 2.63 -27.84
C GLN A 279 22.47 3.94 -27.43
N TRP A 280 21.21 3.93 -26.97
CA TRP A 280 20.44 5.18 -26.79
C TRP A 280 20.06 5.44 -25.34
N PRO A 281 20.40 6.63 -24.80
CA PRO A 281 20.00 7.01 -23.46
C PRO A 281 18.47 7.19 -23.38
N TYR A 282 17.86 6.60 -22.36
CA TYR A 282 16.43 6.77 -22.09
C TYR A 282 16.12 6.88 -20.60
N LEU A 283 15.04 7.59 -20.28
CA LEU A 283 14.53 7.69 -18.91
C LEU A 283 13.59 6.53 -18.59
N LYS A 284 13.90 5.78 -17.53
CA LYS A 284 12.95 4.84 -16.92
C LYS A 284 12.02 5.62 -15.99
N LEU A 285 10.71 5.56 -16.27
CA LEU A 285 9.68 6.25 -15.50
C LEU A 285 8.88 5.28 -14.64
N HIS A 286 8.54 5.73 -13.44
CA HIS A 286 7.80 4.96 -12.45
C HIS A 286 6.41 5.55 -12.22
N TYR A 287 5.39 4.69 -12.14
CA TYR A 287 4.00 5.11 -12.02
C TYR A 287 3.73 5.94 -10.76
N ASN A 288 4.14 5.49 -9.59
CA ASN A 288 3.91 6.18 -8.31
C ASN A 288 4.65 7.53 -8.22
N SER A 289 5.68 7.72 -9.03
CA SER A 289 6.46 8.96 -9.11
C SER A 289 6.11 9.83 -10.33
N THR A 290 5.09 9.47 -11.11
CA THR A 290 4.70 10.20 -12.33
C THR A 290 3.22 10.58 -12.28
N ARG A 291 2.88 11.85 -12.48
CA ARG A 291 1.48 12.32 -12.57
C ARG A 291 1.32 13.31 -13.71
N ARG A 292 0.10 13.42 -14.24
CA ARG A 292 -0.23 14.49 -15.20
C ARG A 292 -0.06 15.85 -14.52
N ALA A 293 0.63 16.77 -15.19
CA ALA A 293 0.81 18.14 -14.73
C ALA A 293 -0.36 19.02 -15.20
N GLU A 294 -0.62 20.10 -14.45
CA GLU A 294 -1.55 21.15 -14.86
C GLU A 294 -1.05 21.80 -16.16
N PHE A 295 -1.97 22.20 -17.05
CA PHE A 295 -1.63 22.84 -18.34
C PHE A 295 -0.68 24.04 -18.18
N ALA A 296 -0.86 24.82 -17.11
CA ALA A 296 -0.05 26.01 -16.84
C ALA A 296 1.33 25.72 -16.23
N THR A 297 1.62 24.47 -15.85
CA THR A 297 2.91 24.11 -15.23
C THR A 297 4.05 24.35 -16.22
N PRO A 298 5.10 25.11 -15.85
CA PRO A 298 6.27 25.28 -16.71
C PRO A 298 6.97 23.96 -16.97
N LEU A 299 7.48 23.75 -18.19
CA LEU A 299 8.37 22.63 -18.49
C LEU A 299 9.75 22.88 -17.85
N GLY A 300 10.44 21.81 -17.50
CA GLY A 300 11.78 21.85 -16.92
C GLY A 300 11.83 21.40 -15.46
N LEU A 301 12.93 21.75 -14.79
CA LEU A 301 13.15 21.45 -13.37
C LEU A 301 12.09 22.14 -12.49
N GLU A 302 11.67 21.44 -11.44
CA GLU A 302 10.88 22.04 -10.37
C GLU A 302 11.56 23.30 -9.79
N ARG A 303 10.80 24.37 -9.61
CA ARG A 303 11.29 25.57 -8.91
C ARG A 303 11.05 25.42 -7.40
N PRO A 304 12.05 25.74 -6.56
CA PRO A 304 11.87 25.70 -5.11
C PRO A 304 10.81 26.71 -4.66
N ILE A 305 10.09 26.35 -3.59
CA ILE A 305 9.10 27.23 -2.94
C ILE A 305 9.87 28.37 -2.27
N GLY A 306 9.82 29.57 -2.87
CA GLY A 306 10.53 30.77 -2.37
C GLY A 306 11.07 31.69 -3.47
N GLU A 307 11.32 31.15 -4.67
CA GLU A 307 11.71 31.94 -5.85
C GLU A 307 10.48 32.34 -6.69
N ARG A 308 9.54 33.10 -6.09
CA ARG A 308 8.57 33.85 -6.90
C ARG A 308 9.19 35.19 -7.29
N ASP A 309 9.14 35.51 -8.58
CA ASP A 309 9.81 36.64 -9.27
C ASP A 309 9.40 38.08 -8.81
N ASN A 310 8.86 38.29 -7.60
CA ASN A 310 8.42 39.60 -7.12
C ASN A 310 9.16 40.03 -5.82
N PRO A 311 10.17 40.91 -5.89
CA PRO A 311 10.88 41.45 -4.72
C PRO A 311 10.08 42.52 -3.93
N GLY A 312 8.74 42.46 -3.92
CA GLY A 312 7.90 43.56 -3.42
C GLY A 312 6.58 43.17 -2.76
N GLN A 313 6.30 41.89 -2.51
CA GLN A 313 5.16 41.50 -1.67
C GLN A 313 5.66 41.06 -0.31
N SER A 314 5.20 41.79 0.72
CA SER A 314 5.43 41.52 2.13
C SER A 314 5.17 40.04 2.44
N MET A 315 6.19 39.42 3.02
CA MET A 315 6.24 38.04 3.44
C MET A 315 5.12 37.73 4.44
N SER A 316 4.07 37.01 4.04
CA SER A 316 3.51 36.04 4.97
C SER A 316 4.54 34.92 5.10
N LYS A 317 5.00 34.68 6.33
CA LYS A 317 5.94 33.61 6.68
C LYS A 317 5.26 32.24 6.53
N GLU A 318 4.78 31.89 5.34
CA GLU A 318 4.28 30.54 5.04
C GLU A 318 5.50 29.63 4.78
N ARG A 319 6.23 29.31 5.85
CA ARG A 319 7.25 28.26 5.85
C ARG A 319 6.54 26.91 5.69
N THR A 320 6.11 26.58 4.48
CA THR A 320 5.90 25.18 4.12
C THR A 320 7.27 24.49 4.24
N ARG A 321 7.42 23.56 5.20
CA ARG A 321 8.71 22.90 5.49
C ARG A 321 9.22 22.06 4.32
N LEU A 322 8.32 21.58 3.46
CA LEU A 322 8.69 20.82 2.28
C LEU A 322 9.32 21.77 1.25
N GLY A 323 10.60 21.57 0.94
CA GLY A 323 11.33 22.36 -0.06
C GLY A 323 10.88 22.15 -1.52
N PHE A 324 9.71 21.55 -1.76
CA PHE A 324 9.20 21.18 -3.08
C PHE A 324 7.68 21.29 -3.18
N ALA A 325 7.17 21.52 -4.40
CA ALA A 325 5.76 21.84 -4.68
C ALA A 325 5.03 20.76 -5.50
N LEU A 326 5.70 20.16 -6.47
CA LEU A 326 5.15 19.13 -7.34
C LEU A 326 5.10 17.79 -6.60
N LEU A 327 4.05 17.00 -6.81
CA LEU A 327 3.88 15.71 -6.11
C LEU A 327 4.02 15.83 -4.57
N LYS A 328 3.64 16.98 -4.00
CA LYS A 328 3.67 17.26 -2.55
C LYS A 328 2.80 16.28 -1.76
N SER A 329 1.70 15.83 -2.37
CA SER A 329 0.79 14.83 -1.83
C SER A 329 0.18 14.03 -2.97
N VAL A 330 0.58 12.76 -3.08
CA VAL A 330 -0.02 11.81 -4.01
C VAL A 330 -1.14 11.05 -3.29
N PRO A 331 -2.34 10.94 -3.87
CA PRO A 331 -3.44 10.20 -3.24
C PRO A 331 -3.10 8.71 -3.12
N MET A 332 -3.18 8.17 -1.90
CA MET A 332 -2.80 6.79 -1.60
C MET A 332 -3.58 5.76 -2.42
N ARG A 333 -4.86 6.01 -2.74
CA ARG A 333 -5.67 5.12 -3.59
C ARG A 333 -5.08 4.89 -4.98
N THR A 334 -4.39 5.91 -5.49
CA THR A 334 -3.81 5.89 -6.84
C THR A 334 -2.46 5.18 -6.90
N LEU A 335 -1.93 4.72 -5.77
CA LEU A 335 -0.64 4.04 -5.73
C LEU A 335 -0.77 2.58 -6.14
N GLU A 336 0.29 2.01 -6.71
CA GLU A 336 0.35 0.60 -7.13
C GLU A 336 1.64 -0.06 -6.62
N VAL A 337 1.58 -1.36 -6.31
CA VAL A 337 2.69 -2.12 -5.69
C VAL A 337 3.94 -2.12 -6.58
N SER A 338 3.78 -2.31 -7.88
CA SER A 338 4.88 -2.33 -8.86
C SER A 338 5.24 -0.95 -9.42
N GLY A 339 4.59 0.12 -8.95
CA GLY A 339 4.70 1.47 -9.49
C GLY A 339 5.95 2.26 -9.05
N GLY A 340 6.90 1.64 -8.35
CA GLY A 340 8.09 2.29 -7.81
C GLY A 340 7.83 3.14 -6.55
N MET A 341 8.76 4.03 -6.22
CA MET A 341 8.67 4.87 -5.01
C MET A 341 7.59 5.96 -5.13
N VAL A 342 7.13 6.44 -3.98
CA VAL A 342 6.19 7.55 -3.82
C VAL A 342 6.96 8.74 -3.28
N ARG A 343 6.86 9.90 -3.96
CA ARG A 343 7.56 11.11 -3.54
C ARG A 343 7.07 11.59 -2.18
N SER A 344 5.75 11.75 -2.01
CA SER A 344 5.13 12.20 -0.77
C SER A 344 3.65 11.87 -0.73
N VAL A 345 3.15 11.49 0.44
CA VAL A 345 1.73 11.28 0.74
C VAL A 345 1.35 12.07 1.99
N ARG A 346 0.13 12.60 2.02
CA ARG A 346 -0.43 13.27 3.19
C ARG A 346 -1.21 12.26 4.02
N ILE A 347 -0.73 12.02 5.24
CA ILE A 347 -1.24 10.97 6.13
C ILE A 347 -1.60 11.53 7.49
N PHE A 348 -2.68 11.03 8.07
CA PHE A 348 -3.02 11.19 9.47
C PHE A 348 -2.62 9.92 10.22
N ILE A 349 -1.91 10.05 11.34
CA ILE A 349 -1.45 8.93 12.14
C ILE A 349 -2.49 8.61 13.21
N ALA A 350 -3.21 7.50 13.03
CA ALA A 350 -4.24 7.05 13.96
C ALA A 350 -3.64 6.32 15.17
N ARG A 351 -2.67 5.43 14.93
CA ARG A 351 -2.00 4.63 15.97
C ARG A 351 -0.53 4.43 15.65
N ILE A 352 0.27 4.33 16.71
CA ILE A 352 1.70 4.02 16.68
C ILE A 352 1.90 2.76 17.55
N SER A 353 2.49 1.72 16.98
CA SER A 353 2.87 0.52 17.73
C SER A 353 4.07 0.79 18.65
N PRO A 354 4.27 -0.03 19.70
CA PRO A 354 5.58 -0.15 20.34
C PRO A 354 6.67 -0.50 19.32
N VAL A 355 7.94 -0.34 19.73
CA VAL A 355 9.07 -0.83 18.94
C VAL A 355 9.04 -2.36 18.93
N LEU A 356 8.97 -2.92 17.73
CA LEU A 356 8.98 -4.35 17.46
C LEU A 356 10.30 -4.73 16.80
N HIS A 357 10.73 -5.97 16.93
CA HIS A 357 11.99 -6.45 16.36
C HIS A 357 11.74 -7.67 15.48
N LEU A 358 12.11 -7.60 14.21
CA LEU A 358 11.93 -8.69 13.25
C LEU A 358 13.18 -9.56 13.18
N GLN A 359 13.02 -10.85 13.48
CA GLN A 359 14.06 -11.85 13.25
C GLN A 359 14.14 -12.25 11.76
N PRO A 360 15.36 -12.44 11.23
CA PRO A 360 15.56 -13.06 9.92
C PRO A 360 15.01 -14.48 9.86
N LYS A 361 14.54 -14.90 8.68
CA LYS A 361 13.79 -16.16 8.52
C LYS A 361 14.64 -17.36 8.91
N GLU A 362 15.92 -17.38 8.50
CA GLU A 362 16.80 -18.53 8.71
C GLU A 362 17.30 -18.66 10.16
N PHE A 363 17.18 -17.59 10.96
CA PHE A 363 17.76 -17.50 12.32
C PHE A 363 16.70 -17.29 13.40
N THR A 364 15.43 -17.58 13.11
CA THR A 364 14.34 -17.32 14.04
C THR A 364 14.37 -18.29 15.22
N ILE A 365 14.53 -17.74 16.43
CA ILE A 365 14.42 -18.47 17.69
C ILE A 365 13.20 -17.94 18.44
N GLY A 366 12.19 -18.79 18.65
CA GLY A 366 10.93 -18.37 19.25
C GLY A 366 10.06 -17.55 18.28
N PRO A 367 9.31 -16.54 18.76
CA PRO A 367 8.45 -15.72 17.90
C PRO A 367 9.27 -14.89 16.90
N ARG A 368 8.88 -14.93 15.63
CA ARG A 368 9.59 -14.16 14.57
C ARG A 368 9.60 -12.65 14.79
N ILE A 369 8.53 -12.11 15.38
CA ILE A 369 8.45 -10.70 15.79
C ILE A 369 8.55 -10.67 17.31
N LEU A 370 9.59 -10.02 17.81
CA LEU A 370 9.84 -9.84 19.24
C LEU A 370 9.33 -8.46 19.67
N CYS A 371 8.63 -8.40 20.79
CA CYS A 371 8.34 -7.16 21.49
C CYS A 371 9.40 -6.92 22.58
N GLU A 372 9.38 -5.75 23.20
CA GLU A 372 10.31 -5.36 24.28
C GLU A 372 10.42 -6.42 25.39
N GLU A 373 9.29 -6.95 25.86
CA GLU A 373 9.23 -8.03 26.88
C GLU A 373 9.95 -9.33 26.46
N HIS A 374 10.07 -9.58 25.16
CA HIS A 374 10.72 -10.79 24.63
C HIS A 374 12.22 -10.61 24.38
N MET A 375 12.74 -9.37 24.34
CA MET A 375 14.12 -9.09 23.94
C MET A 375 15.13 -9.68 24.94
N GLN A 376 14.89 -9.53 26.25
CA GLN A 376 15.75 -10.11 27.27
C GLN A 376 15.82 -11.64 27.15
N LEU A 377 14.65 -12.29 27.08
CA LEU A 377 14.55 -13.75 26.88
C LEU A 377 15.26 -14.22 25.60
N TYR A 378 15.14 -13.45 24.52
CA TYR A 378 15.82 -13.75 23.26
C TYR A 378 17.35 -13.74 23.43
N TYR A 379 17.92 -12.73 24.09
CA TYR A 379 19.36 -12.67 24.34
C TYR A 379 19.85 -13.76 25.29
N GLU A 380 19.05 -14.15 26.29
CA GLU A 380 19.34 -15.29 27.16
C GLU A 380 19.42 -16.59 26.37
N VAL A 381 18.41 -16.89 25.53
CA VAL A 381 18.39 -18.10 24.69
C VAL A 381 19.56 -18.08 23.71
N ARG A 382 19.80 -16.95 23.04
CA ARG A 382 20.92 -16.80 22.11
C ARG A 382 22.27 -17.05 22.81
N GLY A 383 22.45 -16.53 24.03
CA GLY A 383 23.63 -16.75 24.84
C GLY A 383 23.82 -18.21 25.26
N GLU A 384 22.74 -18.92 25.62
CA GLU A 384 22.80 -20.37 25.90
C GLU A 384 23.19 -21.18 24.66
N VAL A 385 22.59 -20.89 23.50
CA VAL A 385 22.94 -21.58 22.24
C VAL A 385 24.42 -21.37 21.89
N ALA A 386 24.93 -20.15 22.04
CA ALA A 386 26.35 -19.85 21.82
C ALA A 386 27.27 -20.60 22.80
N ARG A 387 26.86 -20.74 24.06
CA ARG A 387 27.60 -21.48 25.08
C ARG A 387 27.61 -22.99 24.79
N MET A 388 26.47 -23.56 24.40
CA MET A 388 26.37 -24.97 24.05
C MET A 388 27.18 -25.31 22.79
N ASN A 389 27.21 -24.43 21.78
CA ASN A 389 28.03 -24.63 20.58
C ASN A 389 29.54 -24.68 20.93
N ARG A 390 30.02 -23.76 21.77
CA ARG A 390 31.41 -23.77 22.25
C ARG A 390 31.77 -25.02 23.05
N ALA A 391 30.90 -25.44 23.96
CA ALA A 391 31.14 -26.63 24.77
C ALA A 391 31.29 -27.91 23.93
N ASN A 392 30.67 -27.96 22.74
CA ASN A 392 30.85 -29.05 21.78
C ASN A 392 32.14 -28.90 20.95
N GLU A 393 32.49 -27.69 20.52
CA GLU A 393 33.76 -27.42 19.82
C GLU A 393 34.97 -27.75 20.71
N ASP A 394 34.92 -27.41 22.00
CA ASP A 394 35.94 -27.74 23.00
C ASP A 394 36.03 -29.26 23.29
N GLN A 395 34.97 -30.03 23.00
CA GLN A 395 34.98 -31.49 23.10
C GLN A 395 35.56 -32.16 21.84
N GLU A 396 35.47 -31.54 20.67
CA GLU A 396 36.03 -32.05 19.41
C GLU A 396 37.48 -31.63 19.17
N VAL A 397 37.92 -30.48 19.70
CA VAL A 397 39.29 -29.98 19.54
C VAL A 397 39.99 -29.94 20.91
N GLY A 398 40.80 -30.95 21.17
CA GLY A 398 41.64 -30.99 22.36
C GLY A 398 42.59 -29.79 22.44
N ASN A 399 42.32 -28.91 23.40
CA ASN A 399 43.23 -27.95 24.01
C ASN A 399 43.60 -26.69 23.19
N LYS A 400 43.15 -25.51 23.64
CA LYS A 400 44.02 -24.33 23.83
C LYS A 400 43.32 -23.21 24.59
N ASP A 401 44.09 -22.60 25.49
CA ASP A 401 43.76 -21.46 26.33
C ASP A 401 43.06 -20.31 25.58
N GLN A 402 42.03 -19.73 26.20
CA GLN A 402 41.92 -18.26 26.27
C GLN A 402 40.83 -17.76 27.22
N SER A 403 41.27 -16.87 28.12
CA SER A 403 40.47 -15.94 28.91
C SER A 403 39.81 -14.89 28.00
N GLY A 404 38.52 -15.04 27.70
CA GLY A 404 37.71 -14.05 27.00
C GLY A 404 36.68 -13.40 27.93
N SER A 405 36.53 -12.08 27.83
CA SER A 405 35.61 -11.26 28.64
C SER A 405 34.13 -11.63 28.38
N SER A 406 33.29 -11.57 29.42
CA SER A 406 31.85 -11.91 29.37
C SER A 406 31.04 -11.12 28.32
N TYR A 407 31.57 -10.01 27.81
CA TYR A 407 30.91 -9.19 26.79
C TYR A 407 31.14 -9.71 25.35
N ASP A 408 32.20 -10.49 25.10
CA ASP A 408 32.51 -11.03 23.76
C ASP A 408 31.67 -12.28 23.40
N VAL A 409 30.88 -12.80 24.34
CA VAL A 409 30.13 -14.06 24.21
C VAL A 409 28.88 -13.92 23.34
N ILE A 410 28.29 -12.71 23.26
CA ILE A 410 27.00 -12.46 22.60
C ILE A 410 27.17 -12.27 21.07
N GLU A 411 28.34 -11.85 20.61
CA GLU A 411 28.62 -11.56 19.18
C GLU A 411 29.02 -12.79 18.34
N GLN A 412 29.33 -13.93 18.97
CA GLN A 412 29.96 -15.08 18.30
C GLN A 412 29.00 -16.10 17.68
N LEU A 413 27.69 -15.87 17.73
CA LEU A 413 26.75 -16.53 16.82
C LEU A 413 26.71 -15.71 15.53
N ASP A 414 27.09 -16.30 14.39
CA ASP A 414 27.00 -15.77 13.00
C ASP A 414 25.54 -15.47 12.54
N ALA A 415 24.64 -15.21 13.49
CA ALA A 415 23.25 -14.84 13.28
C ALA A 415 23.07 -13.31 13.33
N PRO A 416 22.50 -12.67 12.30
CA PRO A 416 22.15 -11.25 12.34
C PRO A 416 21.18 -10.91 13.48
N PHE A 417 21.39 -9.75 14.12
CA PHE A 417 20.49 -9.25 15.17
C PHE A 417 19.09 -8.92 14.62
N PRO A 418 18.03 -9.03 15.45
CA PRO A 418 16.69 -8.62 15.08
C PRO A 418 16.61 -7.15 14.67
N ILE A 419 15.86 -6.84 13.60
CA ILE A 419 15.76 -5.48 13.05
C ILE A 419 14.61 -4.73 13.73
N PRO A 420 14.85 -3.59 14.41
CA PRO A 420 13.79 -2.81 15.04
C PRO A 420 12.92 -2.11 13.98
N PHE A 421 11.61 -2.04 14.24
CA PHE A 421 10.64 -1.34 13.41
C PHE A 421 9.41 -0.88 14.23
N VAL A 422 8.67 0.09 13.69
CA VAL A 422 7.40 0.59 14.24
C VAL A 422 6.33 0.53 13.15
N LYS A 423 5.10 0.13 13.51
CA LYS A 423 3.94 0.16 12.63
C LYS A 423 3.12 1.41 12.93
N LEU A 424 2.72 2.12 11.88
CA LEU A 424 1.83 3.26 11.96
C LEU A 424 0.53 2.92 11.23
N ASP A 425 -0.59 3.04 11.92
CA ASP A 425 -1.90 3.00 11.27
C ASP A 425 -2.18 4.39 10.72
N VAL A 426 -2.33 4.49 9.40
CA VAL A 426 -2.40 5.76 8.69
C VAL A 426 -3.67 5.87 7.85
N ILE A 427 -4.16 7.10 7.73
CA ILE A 427 -5.32 7.46 6.91
C ILE A 427 -4.88 8.51 5.90
N CYS A 428 -5.22 8.33 4.62
CA CYS A 428 -4.96 9.29 3.57
C CYS A 428 -5.89 10.50 3.72
N THR A 429 -5.34 11.68 4.02
CA THR A 429 -6.15 12.88 4.24
C THR A 429 -6.41 13.69 2.97
N GLN A 430 -5.56 13.52 1.95
CA GLN A 430 -5.68 14.21 0.66
C GLN A 430 -7.03 13.95 -0.03
N GLU A 431 -7.61 12.77 0.19
CA GLU A 431 -8.83 12.31 -0.48
C GLU A 431 -10.11 12.71 0.26
N LEU A 432 -10.04 13.20 1.51
CA LEU A 432 -11.22 13.38 2.38
C LEU A 432 -12.30 14.28 1.76
N ILE A 433 -11.92 15.43 1.21
CA ILE A 433 -12.86 16.37 0.59
C ILE A 433 -13.54 15.74 -0.65
N THR A 434 -12.79 14.98 -1.44
CA THR A 434 -13.33 14.32 -2.64
C THR A 434 -14.19 13.11 -2.27
N SER A 435 -13.81 12.42 -1.19
CA SER A 435 -14.50 11.26 -0.66
C SER A 435 -15.85 11.61 -0.03
N GLU A 436 -15.96 12.74 0.67
CA GLU A 436 -17.23 13.27 1.17
C GLU A 436 -18.20 13.59 0.01
N GLN A 437 -17.71 14.32 -1.00
CA GLN A 437 -18.53 14.71 -2.17
C GLN A 437 -18.99 13.51 -3.00
N LYS A 438 -18.17 12.46 -3.10
CA LYS A 438 -18.45 11.26 -3.90
C LYS A 438 -18.94 10.07 -3.09
N ARG A 439 -19.13 10.20 -1.77
CA ARG A 439 -19.46 9.11 -0.82
C ARG A 439 -18.54 7.88 -0.98
N THR A 440 -17.24 8.08 -1.17
CA THR A 440 -16.28 6.98 -1.27
C THR A 440 -15.64 6.71 0.08
N ALA A 441 -15.45 5.45 0.45
CA ALA A 441 -14.78 5.08 1.69
C ALA A 441 -13.32 5.62 1.75
N PRO A 442 -12.83 6.07 2.92
CA PRO A 442 -11.48 6.60 3.06
C PRO A 442 -10.40 5.54 2.80
N CYS A 443 -9.20 5.99 2.43
CA CYS A 443 -8.06 5.12 2.14
C CYS A 443 -7.19 4.95 3.39
N TYR A 444 -7.03 3.70 3.82
CA TYR A 444 -6.27 3.33 5.01
C TYR A 444 -4.97 2.65 4.63
N GLY A 445 -4.02 2.62 5.56
CA GLY A 445 -2.86 1.77 5.40
C GLY A 445 -2.09 1.55 6.67
N ILE A 446 -1.13 0.62 6.58
CA ILE A 446 -0.10 0.42 7.60
C ILE A 446 1.21 0.89 7.00
N LEU A 447 1.85 1.87 7.61
CA LEU A 447 3.19 2.32 7.27
C LEU A 447 4.20 1.72 8.25
N THR A 448 5.12 0.91 7.73
CA THR A 448 6.21 0.31 8.51
C THR A 448 7.44 1.20 8.47
N LEU A 449 7.87 1.68 9.64
CA LEU A 449 9.11 2.42 9.83
C LEU A 449 10.23 1.46 10.24
N TRP A 450 11.21 1.26 9.36
CA TRP A 450 12.36 0.40 9.63
C TRP A 450 13.48 1.18 10.31
N ARG A 451 14.06 0.63 11.37
CA ARG A 451 15.14 1.24 12.16
C ARG A 451 14.83 2.69 12.54
N PRO A 452 13.69 2.93 13.21
CA PRO A 452 13.25 4.28 13.54
C PRO A 452 14.30 4.94 14.46
N PRO A 453 14.77 6.16 14.15
CA PRO A 453 15.72 6.87 15.01
C PRO A 453 15.04 7.27 16.32
N GLU A 454 15.81 7.29 17.41
CA GLU A 454 15.30 7.56 18.76
C GLU A 454 14.54 8.90 18.82
N ASP A 455 15.07 9.95 18.19
CA ASP A 455 14.42 11.27 18.12
C ASP A 455 13.02 11.21 17.49
N LEU A 456 12.84 10.40 16.43
CA LEU A 456 11.55 10.28 15.75
C LEU A 456 10.50 9.65 16.68
N ILE A 457 10.92 8.71 17.52
CA ILE A 457 10.07 8.01 18.49
C ILE A 457 9.89 8.84 19.78
N ALA A 458 10.88 9.64 20.17
CA ALA A 458 10.91 10.43 21.40
C ALA A 458 9.97 11.66 21.39
N GLY A 459 9.07 11.78 20.41
CA GLY A 459 7.98 12.76 20.40
C GLY A 459 7.82 13.55 19.10
N HIS A 460 8.69 13.35 18.10
CA HIS A 460 8.52 14.00 16.79
C HIS A 460 7.38 13.40 15.96
N LEU A 461 7.06 12.12 16.17
CA LEU A 461 5.88 11.47 15.60
C LEU A 461 4.83 11.25 16.69
N CYS A 462 3.63 11.78 16.49
CA CYS A 462 2.51 11.66 17.43
C CYS A 462 1.27 11.11 16.75
N GLU A 463 0.51 10.31 17.49
CA GLU A 463 -0.88 9.98 17.17
C GLU A 463 -1.73 11.26 17.11
N GLY A 464 -2.77 11.24 16.28
CA GLY A 464 -3.71 12.35 16.17
C GLY A 464 -3.21 13.54 15.33
N LYS A 465 -2.06 13.41 14.66
CA LYS A 465 -1.46 14.48 13.84
C LYS A 465 -1.32 14.07 12.38
N GLU A 466 -1.34 15.08 11.51
CA GLU A 466 -1.13 14.95 10.07
C GLU A 466 0.33 15.23 9.69
N TYR A 467 0.86 14.39 8.81
CA TYR A 467 2.22 14.49 8.28
C TYR A 467 2.22 14.34 6.77
N TYR A 468 3.16 15.00 6.13
CA TYR A 468 3.66 14.61 4.83
C TYR A 468 4.77 13.58 5.00
N ALA A 469 4.51 12.35 4.56
CA ALA A 469 5.47 11.26 4.58
C ALA A 469 6.07 11.08 3.18
N SER A 470 7.37 11.34 3.05
CA SER A 470 8.08 11.32 1.77
C SER A 470 8.93 10.06 1.57
N ASN A 471 9.24 9.77 0.31
CA ASN A 471 10.13 8.69 -0.13
C ASN A 471 9.69 7.31 0.42
N LEU A 472 8.46 6.92 0.14
CA LEU A 472 7.88 5.65 0.61
C LEU A 472 7.86 4.60 -0.50
N THR A 473 7.83 3.32 -0.12
CA THR A 473 7.52 2.21 -1.03
C THR A 473 6.13 1.65 -0.75
N VAL A 474 5.51 1.09 -1.78
CA VAL A 474 4.23 0.40 -1.69
C VAL A 474 4.50 -1.08 -1.81
N ASN A 475 4.29 -1.82 -0.73
CA ASN A 475 4.60 -3.25 -0.70
C ASN A 475 3.37 -4.09 -1.05
N TRP A 476 2.18 -3.56 -0.77
CA TRP A 476 0.94 -4.28 -0.94
C TRP A 476 -0.26 -3.34 -1.04
N LYS A 477 -1.30 -3.78 -1.75
CA LYS A 477 -2.55 -3.04 -1.94
C LYS A 477 -3.71 -4.02 -2.10
N ILE A 478 -4.81 -3.75 -1.40
CA ILE A 478 -6.12 -4.35 -1.66
C ILE A 478 -7.04 -3.23 -2.11
N ASP A 479 -7.76 -3.47 -3.20
CA ASP A 479 -8.81 -2.59 -3.68
C ASP A 479 -10.15 -3.34 -3.60
N GLY A 480 -10.94 -3.05 -2.56
CA GLY A 480 -12.29 -3.60 -2.41
C GLY A 480 -13.32 -2.96 -3.35
N GLY A 481 -12.89 -2.06 -4.24
CA GLY A 481 -13.74 -1.31 -5.14
C GLY A 481 -14.28 -0.01 -4.53
N LEU A 482 -15.22 0.62 -5.24
CA LEU A 482 -15.71 1.98 -4.94
C LEU A 482 -16.29 2.14 -3.52
N PHE A 483 -16.86 1.08 -2.94
CA PHE A 483 -17.60 1.13 -1.68
C PHE A 483 -16.89 0.46 -0.48
N GLN A 484 -15.92 -0.43 -0.69
CA GLN A 484 -15.24 -1.18 0.39
C GLN A 484 -13.89 -0.59 0.81
N GLY A 485 -13.50 0.56 0.25
CA GLY A 485 -12.26 1.26 0.60
C GLY A 485 -11.01 0.62 0.01
N VAL A 486 -9.87 1.30 0.16
CA VAL A 486 -8.56 0.83 -0.31
C VAL A 486 -7.60 0.76 0.87
N PHE A 487 -6.93 -0.37 1.00
CA PHE A 487 -5.94 -0.61 2.05
C PHE A 487 -4.55 -0.80 1.44
N LEU A 488 -3.55 -0.12 1.99
CA LEU A 488 -2.16 -0.23 1.54
C LEU A 488 -1.21 -0.62 2.67
N ARG A 489 -0.16 -1.38 2.33
CA ARG A 489 1.03 -1.51 3.19
C ARG A 489 2.17 -0.72 2.57
N LEU A 490 2.63 0.28 3.31
CA LEU A 490 3.71 1.16 2.94
C LEU A 490 4.96 0.85 3.77
N SER A 491 6.14 1.19 3.26
CA SER A 491 7.38 1.14 4.05
C SER A 491 8.21 2.39 3.86
N SER A 492 8.87 2.80 4.95
CA SER A 492 9.90 3.83 4.90
C SER A 492 11.15 3.32 4.18
N THR A 493 11.86 4.24 3.54
CA THR A 493 13.19 4.04 2.99
C THR A 493 14.22 4.80 3.81
N LYS A 494 15.52 4.62 3.51
CA LYS A 494 16.60 5.44 4.09
C LYS A 494 16.39 6.95 3.86
N GLY A 495 15.70 7.32 2.79
CA GLY A 495 15.40 8.71 2.44
C GLY A 495 14.09 9.23 3.01
N SER A 496 13.31 8.44 3.76
CA SER A 496 12.01 8.88 4.25
C SER A 496 12.11 10.04 5.23
N ARG A 497 11.17 10.98 5.10
CA ARG A 497 11.03 12.12 6.01
C ARG A 497 9.56 12.28 6.39
N PHE A 498 9.33 12.77 7.58
CA PHE A 498 8.01 13.05 8.13
C PHE A 498 7.98 14.52 8.51
N GLU A 499 7.18 15.29 7.78
CA GLU A 499 7.04 16.73 8.02
C GLU A 499 5.62 17.04 8.46
N LEU A 500 5.51 17.71 9.60
CA LEU A 500 4.22 18.04 10.18
C LEU A 500 3.44 19.00 9.26
N GLY A 501 2.14 18.74 9.07
CA GLY A 501 1.25 19.49 8.18
C GLY A 501 0.84 20.89 8.67
N GLU A 502 1.72 21.66 9.34
CA GLU A 502 1.39 22.96 9.98
C GLU A 502 1.44 24.17 9.02
N GLY A 503 1.24 23.95 7.72
CA GLY A 503 1.49 24.96 6.69
C GLY A 503 0.25 25.56 6.01
N GLU A 504 -0.92 25.42 6.60
CA GLU A 504 -2.17 26.04 6.12
C GLU A 504 -2.76 26.83 7.30
N ASP A 505 -3.41 27.96 7.05
CA ASP A 505 -3.86 28.90 8.09
C ASP A 505 -4.51 28.19 9.30
N GLY A 506 -4.24 28.68 10.52
CA GLY A 506 -4.63 27.99 11.76
C GLY A 506 -6.13 27.63 11.85
N GLU A 507 -6.99 28.44 11.22
CA GLU A 507 -8.43 28.18 11.10
C GLU A 507 -8.75 26.96 10.21
N GLU A 508 -7.99 26.73 9.13
CA GLU A 508 -8.22 25.61 8.22
C GLU A 508 -7.73 24.29 8.81
N ILE A 509 -6.65 24.31 9.60
CA ILE A 509 -6.16 23.16 10.37
C ILE A 509 -7.19 22.76 11.43
N GLU A 510 -7.73 23.71 12.19
CA GLU A 510 -8.73 23.44 13.23
C GLU A 510 -10.04 22.93 12.64
N LEU A 511 -10.53 23.56 11.56
CA LEU A 511 -11.71 23.10 10.83
C LEU A 511 -11.52 21.67 10.29
N ARG A 512 -10.35 21.34 9.76
CA ARG A 512 -10.04 19.99 9.25
C ARG A 512 -9.82 18.98 10.36
N SER A 513 -9.17 19.35 11.45
CA SER A 513 -9.06 18.54 12.66
C SER A 513 -10.44 18.20 13.22
N ASN A 514 -11.35 19.18 13.24
CA ASN A 514 -12.74 19.00 13.62
C ASN A 514 -13.50 18.08 12.64
N ARG A 515 -13.24 18.19 11.32
CA ARG A 515 -13.82 17.26 10.31
C ARG A 515 -13.28 15.84 10.42
N LEU A 516 -11.97 15.67 10.62
CA LEU A 516 -11.35 14.38 10.90
C LEU A 516 -11.96 13.77 12.17
N SER A 517 -12.16 14.59 13.21
CA SER A 517 -12.80 14.17 14.45
C SER A 517 -14.28 13.84 14.27
N ALA A 518 -14.99 14.51 13.36
CA ALA A 518 -16.38 14.22 13.03
C ALA A 518 -16.56 12.96 12.16
N LEU A 519 -15.66 12.73 11.20
CA LEU A 519 -15.70 11.57 10.29
C LEU A 519 -15.23 10.28 10.95
N PHE A 520 -14.28 10.38 11.87
CA PHE A 520 -13.58 9.24 12.42
C PHE A 520 -13.72 9.10 13.94
N GLY A 521 -14.43 10.03 14.60
CA GLY A 521 -14.47 10.14 16.06
C GLY A 521 -13.19 10.75 16.63
N ASN A 522 -13.05 10.70 17.96
CA ASN A 522 -11.85 11.16 18.69
C ASN A 522 -10.61 10.25 18.45
N ILE A 523 -10.21 9.99 17.19
CA ILE A 523 -9.12 9.06 16.86
C ILE A 523 -7.79 9.47 17.51
N GLY A 524 -7.57 10.77 17.73
CA GLY A 524 -6.36 11.30 18.34
C GLY A 524 -6.20 11.04 19.84
N SER A 525 -7.29 10.71 20.56
CA SER A 525 -7.24 10.41 21.98
C SER A 525 -7.56 8.94 22.21
N ARG A 526 -6.58 8.17 22.70
CA ARG A 526 -6.85 6.82 23.20
C ARG A 526 -7.91 6.91 24.31
N SER A 527 -8.92 6.05 24.25
CA SER A 527 -9.97 5.95 25.26
C SER A 527 -10.17 4.49 25.64
N CYS A 528 -10.33 4.25 26.95
CA CYS A 528 -10.68 2.92 27.44
C CYS A 528 -12.15 2.65 27.13
N SER A 529 -12.41 1.60 26.37
CA SER A 529 -13.77 1.22 25.95
C SER A 529 -14.33 0.12 26.83
N SER A 530 -15.64 0.13 27.06
CA SER A 530 -16.31 -1.04 27.63
C SER A 530 -16.44 -2.15 26.58
N ILE A 531 -16.60 -3.39 27.04
CA ILE A 531 -16.81 -4.55 26.16
C ILE A 531 -18.12 -4.37 25.38
N ALA A 532 -19.20 -3.90 26.02
CA ALA A 532 -20.46 -3.59 25.36
C ALA A 532 -20.32 -2.56 24.22
N ASP A 533 -19.67 -1.41 24.47
CA ASP A 533 -19.45 -0.38 23.45
C ASP A 533 -18.56 -0.87 22.30
N THR A 534 -17.68 -1.83 22.60
CA THR A 534 -16.79 -2.44 21.61
C THR A 534 -17.55 -3.39 20.69
N ILE A 535 -18.49 -4.19 21.24
CA ILE A 535 -19.38 -5.05 20.45
C ILE A 535 -20.21 -4.20 19.48
N GLU A 536 -20.81 -3.12 19.95
CA GLU A 536 -21.67 -2.27 19.13
C GLU A 536 -20.87 -1.59 18.01
N ARG A 537 -19.71 -1.01 18.33
CA ARG A 537 -18.83 -0.43 17.30
C ARG A 537 -18.34 -1.47 16.29
N HIS A 538 -18.05 -2.69 16.73
CA HIS A 538 -17.64 -3.77 15.84
C HIS A 538 -18.78 -4.14 14.88
N ARG A 539 -20.04 -4.25 15.36
CA ARG A 539 -21.21 -4.52 14.52
C ARG A 539 -21.39 -3.45 13.44
N VAL A 540 -21.34 -2.17 13.83
CA VAL A 540 -21.41 -1.04 12.88
C VAL A 540 -20.27 -1.11 11.87
N ALA A 541 -19.03 -1.32 12.33
CA ALA A 541 -17.87 -1.40 11.45
C ALA A 541 -17.94 -2.58 10.45
N VAL A 542 -18.50 -3.72 10.85
CA VAL A 542 -18.73 -4.86 9.95
C VAL A 542 -19.85 -4.55 8.96
N ALA A 543 -20.94 -3.93 9.40
CA ALA A 543 -22.06 -3.53 8.54
C ALA A 543 -21.63 -2.52 7.46
N ASP A 544 -20.79 -1.55 7.83
CA ASP A 544 -20.27 -0.51 6.93
C ASP A 544 -19.07 -0.97 6.08
N GLY A 545 -18.62 -2.23 6.23
CA GLY A 545 -17.43 -2.76 5.57
C GLY A 545 -16.11 -2.11 6.01
N ALA A 546 -16.13 -1.34 7.11
CA ALA A 546 -14.95 -0.72 7.71
C ALA A 546 -14.07 -1.74 8.46
N ALA A 547 -14.63 -2.84 8.94
CA ALA A 547 -13.89 -3.97 9.48
C ALA A 547 -13.90 -5.15 8.49
N SER A 548 -12.74 -5.73 8.23
CA SER A 548 -12.57 -6.92 7.38
C SER A 548 -11.50 -7.84 7.97
N ASN A 549 -11.34 -9.05 7.41
CA ASN A 549 -10.26 -9.95 7.84
C ASN A 549 -8.87 -9.31 7.75
N GLU A 550 -8.69 -8.42 6.77
CA GLU A 550 -7.43 -7.71 6.52
C GLU A 550 -7.34 -6.41 7.32
N ARG A 551 -8.50 -5.79 7.62
CA ARG A 551 -8.64 -4.61 8.46
C ARG A 551 -9.34 -4.96 9.78
N LYS A 552 -8.57 -5.49 10.73
CA LYS A 552 -9.08 -5.75 12.07
C LYS A 552 -9.12 -4.47 12.90
N MET A 553 -10.22 -4.25 13.59
CA MET A 553 -10.36 -3.12 14.50
C MET A 553 -9.52 -3.36 15.76
N THR A 554 -8.84 -2.32 16.23
CA THR A 554 -8.09 -2.35 17.49
C THR A 554 -8.85 -1.62 18.59
N VAL A 555 -8.74 -2.11 19.82
CA VAL A 555 -9.42 -1.55 20.99
C VAL A 555 -8.49 -1.49 22.21
N ASP A 556 -8.72 -0.48 23.05
CA ASP A 556 -8.09 -0.32 24.35
C ASP A 556 -9.14 -0.63 25.44
N VAL A 557 -8.89 -1.64 26.28
CA VAL A 557 -9.84 -2.14 27.29
C VAL A 557 -9.20 -2.29 28.67
N CYS A 558 -10.01 -2.17 29.72
CA CYS A 558 -9.64 -2.47 31.10
C CYS A 558 -10.56 -3.55 31.64
N VAL A 559 -10.00 -4.73 31.95
CA VAL A 559 -10.77 -5.95 32.16
C VAL A 559 -10.34 -6.70 33.42
N TYR A 560 -11.28 -7.45 33.99
CA TYR A 560 -11.10 -8.40 35.08
C TYR A 560 -10.99 -9.81 34.51
N VAL A 561 -9.99 -10.57 34.96
CA VAL A 561 -9.74 -11.94 34.51
C VAL A 561 -10.68 -12.91 35.24
N LEU A 562 -11.61 -13.50 34.48
CA LEU A 562 -12.52 -14.54 34.97
C LEU A 562 -11.78 -15.87 35.13
N GLN A 563 -11.13 -16.31 34.06
CA GLN A 563 -10.39 -17.57 34.00
C GLN A 563 -9.45 -17.58 32.79
N ALA A 564 -8.28 -18.22 32.95
CA ALA A 564 -7.47 -18.66 31.82
C ALA A 564 -7.71 -20.15 31.58
N ALA A 565 -8.06 -20.51 30.34
CA ALA A 565 -8.19 -21.90 29.92
C ALA A 565 -6.83 -22.60 29.86
N ASP A 566 -6.84 -23.93 29.90
CA ASP A 566 -5.63 -24.72 29.77
C ASP A 566 -4.96 -24.52 28.39
N THR A 567 -3.63 -24.65 28.38
CA THR A 567 -2.81 -24.39 27.20
C THR A 567 -3.06 -25.46 26.13
N GLU A 568 -3.55 -25.06 24.97
CA GLU A 568 -3.60 -25.94 23.80
C GLU A 568 -2.25 -25.91 23.06
N THR A 569 -1.52 -27.02 23.11
CA THR A 569 -0.29 -27.20 22.32
C THR A 569 -0.68 -27.45 20.86
N LEU A 570 -0.18 -26.65 19.92
CA LEU A 570 -0.51 -26.76 18.50
C LEU A 570 0.16 -27.98 17.79
N GLY A 571 0.57 -28.99 18.57
CA GLY A 571 1.59 -29.97 18.21
C GLY A 571 1.15 -31.19 17.39
N ASP A 572 -0.14 -31.57 17.37
CA ASP A 572 -0.53 -32.89 16.82
C ASP A 572 -1.26 -32.85 15.48
N ILE A 573 -1.47 -31.67 14.89
CA ILE A 573 -2.17 -31.54 13.59
C ILE A 573 -1.19 -31.48 12.40
N VAL A 574 0.05 -31.03 12.60
CA VAL A 574 1.01 -30.79 11.49
C VAL A 574 1.93 -32.00 11.22
N ALA A 575 2.06 -32.94 12.15
CA ALA A 575 2.99 -34.06 12.04
C ALA A 575 2.55 -35.17 11.05
N LYS A 576 1.36 -35.07 10.44
CA LYS A 576 0.85 -36.11 9.51
C LYS A 576 0.58 -35.62 8.08
N SER A 577 0.77 -34.34 7.75
CA SER A 577 0.45 -33.80 6.41
C SER A 577 1.56 -33.01 5.72
N SER A 578 2.78 -33.00 6.24
CA SER A 578 3.93 -32.46 5.50
C SER A 578 4.93 -33.58 5.19
N SER A 579 4.97 -33.95 3.91
CA SER A 579 6.19 -34.50 3.32
C SER A 579 7.32 -33.51 3.62
N SER A 580 8.38 -34.03 4.23
CA SER A 580 9.58 -33.32 4.63
C SER A 580 10.18 -32.49 3.48
N PHE A 581 9.90 -31.19 3.48
CA PHE A 581 10.77 -30.18 2.86
C PHE A 581 11.20 -29.21 3.95
N SER A 582 12.21 -29.63 4.72
CA SER A 582 12.99 -28.76 5.59
C SER A 582 13.84 -27.83 4.72
N ILE A 583 13.58 -26.53 4.80
CA ILE A 583 14.50 -25.52 4.28
C ILE A 583 15.71 -25.48 5.23
N PRO A 584 16.95 -25.63 4.73
CA PRO A 584 18.13 -25.70 5.58
C PRO A 584 18.34 -24.36 6.29
N SER A 585 18.16 -24.35 7.62
CA SER A 585 18.61 -23.24 8.47
C SER A 585 20.11 -23.41 8.69
N VAL A 586 20.91 -22.34 8.68
CA VAL A 586 22.37 -22.37 8.95
C VAL A 586 22.72 -22.99 10.33
N LEU A 587 21.73 -23.18 11.21
CA LEU A 587 21.84 -24.02 12.41
C LEU A 587 21.95 -25.54 12.14
N GLU A 588 21.91 -26.01 10.89
CA GLU A 588 22.17 -27.41 10.53
C GLU A 588 23.62 -27.85 10.76
N ASN A 589 24.56 -26.90 10.87
CA ASN A 589 25.95 -27.19 11.20
C ASN A 589 26.25 -27.17 12.71
N SER A 590 25.24 -26.95 13.57
CA SER A 590 25.37 -27.09 15.03
C SER A 590 24.60 -28.30 15.51
N ASN A 591 25.24 -29.21 16.25
CA ASN A 591 24.62 -30.41 16.85
C ASN A 591 23.51 -30.12 17.89
N ILE A 592 23.06 -28.86 18.03
CA ILE A 592 22.03 -28.41 18.97
C ILE A 592 20.88 -27.77 18.19
N LYS A 593 19.78 -28.51 18.02
CA LYS A 593 18.56 -27.99 17.41
C LYS A 593 17.58 -27.56 18.52
N PRO A 594 17.30 -26.26 18.71
CA PRO A 594 16.30 -25.82 19.68
C PRO A 594 14.93 -26.40 19.31
N GLU A 595 14.32 -27.15 20.23
CA GLU A 595 12.95 -27.63 20.06
C GLU A 595 11.98 -26.47 20.34
N GLN A 596 11.15 -26.12 19.37
CA GLN A 596 10.19 -25.02 19.48
C GLN A 596 8.77 -25.57 19.44
N LYS A 597 7.96 -25.25 20.46
CA LYS A 597 6.52 -25.61 20.52
C LYS A 597 5.68 -24.35 20.67
N SER A 598 4.79 -24.11 19.72
CA SER A 598 3.83 -23.01 19.79
C SER A 598 2.58 -23.45 20.54
N PHE A 599 1.99 -22.51 21.28
CA PHE A 599 0.77 -22.74 22.03
C PHE A 599 -0.16 -21.54 21.94
N VAL A 600 -1.45 -21.80 22.20
CA VAL A 600 -2.49 -20.79 22.30
C VAL A 600 -3.24 -21.01 23.59
N GLU A 601 -3.49 -19.92 24.31
CA GLU A 601 -4.30 -19.88 25.52
C GLU A 601 -5.46 -18.90 25.33
N HIS A 602 -6.65 -19.30 25.78
CA HIS A 602 -7.81 -18.41 25.82
C HIS A 602 -8.00 -17.87 27.24
N VAL A 603 -7.98 -16.55 27.39
CA VAL A 603 -8.26 -15.88 28.65
C VAL A 603 -9.62 -15.20 28.57
N PHE A 604 -10.56 -15.66 29.40
CA PHE A 604 -11.89 -15.07 29.51
C PHE A 604 -11.87 -13.93 30.50
N VAL A 605 -12.38 -12.79 30.07
CA VAL A 605 -12.37 -11.54 30.83
C VAL A 605 -13.72 -10.85 30.75
N THR A 606 -13.99 -9.99 31.74
CA THR A 606 -15.17 -9.11 31.77
C THR A 606 -14.80 -7.72 32.25
N ASP A 607 -15.71 -6.77 32.22
CA ASP A 607 -15.55 -5.40 32.69
C ASP A 607 -16.82 -4.95 33.44
N THR A 608 -16.97 -3.64 33.68
CA THR A 608 -18.16 -3.10 34.34
C THR A 608 -19.46 -3.25 33.53
N SER A 609 -19.38 -3.67 32.25
CA SER A 609 -20.56 -3.95 31.41
C SER A 609 -21.04 -5.39 31.55
N SER A 610 -20.34 -6.25 32.30
CA SER A 610 -20.71 -7.65 32.53
C SER A 610 -20.87 -8.48 31.26
N ARG A 611 -20.10 -8.14 30.21
CA ARG A 611 -20.03 -8.88 28.95
C ARG A 611 -18.77 -9.74 28.93
N ILE A 612 -18.77 -10.81 28.13
CA ILE A 612 -17.63 -11.73 28.04
C ILE A 612 -16.78 -11.38 26.83
N MET A 613 -15.46 -11.30 27.05
CA MET A 613 -14.45 -11.21 26.01
C MET A 613 -13.48 -12.39 26.15
N SER A 614 -13.15 -13.04 25.03
CA SER A 614 -12.11 -14.07 24.96
C SER A 614 -10.86 -13.46 24.34
N ILE A 615 -9.74 -13.51 25.06
CA ILE A 615 -8.46 -12.99 24.61
C ILE A 615 -7.55 -14.18 24.29
N ARG A 616 -7.21 -14.31 23.02
CA ARG A 616 -6.26 -15.30 22.53
C ARG A 616 -4.83 -14.82 22.79
N VAL A 617 -4.12 -15.53 23.65
CA VAL A 617 -2.72 -15.32 23.99
C VAL A 617 -1.88 -16.40 23.34
N SER A 618 -1.17 -16.05 22.28
CA SER A 618 -0.24 -16.96 21.61
C SER A 618 1.16 -16.87 22.20
N GLY A 619 1.89 -17.98 22.23
CA GLY A 619 3.29 -18.00 22.68
C GLY A 619 4.10 -19.16 22.10
N THR A 620 5.40 -19.15 22.39
CA THR A 620 6.33 -20.18 21.93
C THR A 620 7.22 -20.61 23.09
N VAL A 621 7.35 -21.91 23.32
CA VAL A 621 8.33 -22.50 24.23
C VAL A 621 9.52 -22.98 23.42
N VAL A 622 10.72 -22.56 23.79
CA VAL A 622 11.98 -22.99 23.21
C VAL A 622 12.72 -23.81 24.25
N SER A 623 13.01 -25.07 23.95
CA SER A 623 13.76 -25.98 24.82
C SER A 623 15.09 -26.32 24.18
N LEU A 624 16.17 -26.21 24.96
CA LEU A 624 17.51 -26.61 24.56
C LEU A 624 17.82 -27.98 25.17
N ASN A 625 17.90 -29.01 24.33
CA ASN A 625 18.24 -30.36 24.75
C ASN A 625 19.69 -30.66 24.33
N THR A 626 20.52 -31.12 25.27
CA THR A 626 21.82 -31.70 24.96
C THR A 626 21.59 -33.10 24.39
N ALA A 627 22.10 -33.39 23.18
CA ALA A 627 22.03 -34.72 22.60
C ALA A 627 22.63 -35.76 23.56
N ALA A 628 21.91 -36.85 23.82
CA ALA A 628 22.38 -37.92 24.70
C ALA A 628 23.58 -38.62 24.04
N THR A 629 24.76 -38.55 24.66
CA THR A 629 25.92 -39.36 24.28
C THR A 629 25.59 -40.85 24.40
N PRO A 630 25.80 -41.67 23.34
CA PRO A 630 25.66 -43.11 23.43
C PRO A 630 26.94 -43.72 24.02
N SER A 631 27.16 -43.58 25.33
CA SER A 631 28.07 -44.48 26.01
C SER A 631 27.67 -44.66 27.47
N GLY A 632 27.42 -45.92 27.82
CA GLY A 632 27.15 -46.32 29.19
C GLY A 632 28.36 -46.08 30.07
N ARG A 633 28.30 -45.05 30.91
CA ARG A 633 28.92 -45.05 32.24
C ARG A 633 28.23 -44.00 33.09
N GLN A 634 27.56 -44.48 34.13
CA GLN A 634 26.91 -43.67 35.15
C GLN A 634 27.91 -42.68 35.76
N LYS A 635 27.68 -41.39 35.54
CA LYS A 635 28.01 -40.33 36.51
C LYS A 635 26.81 -39.42 36.66
N ALA A 636 26.33 -39.34 37.89
CA ALA A 636 25.17 -38.56 38.28
C ALA A 636 25.51 -37.05 38.29
N SER A 637 25.13 -36.35 37.22
CA SER A 637 24.59 -35.00 37.29
C SER A 637 23.64 -34.82 36.12
N ARG A 638 22.34 -34.66 36.39
CA ARG A 638 21.32 -34.41 35.36
C ARG A 638 21.76 -33.22 34.48
N PRO A 639 21.77 -33.33 33.13
CA PRO A 639 21.96 -32.16 32.28
C PRO A 639 20.75 -31.22 32.49
N SER A 640 21.02 -29.94 32.76
CA SER A 640 19.98 -28.93 32.94
C SER A 640 19.36 -28.59 31.58
N SER A 641 18.20 -29.15 31.27
CA SER A 641 17.37 -28.65 30.15
C SER A 641 16.89 -27.25 30.49
N SER A 642 17.33 -26.25 29.73
CA SER A 642 16.83 -24.87 29.83
C SER A 642 15.64 -24.71 28.89
N SER A 643 14.48 -24.36 29.44
CA SER A 643 13.26 -24.08 28.69
C SER A 643 12.86 -22.62 28.85
N PHE A 644 12.68 -21.93 27.72
CA PHE A 644 12.38 -20.51 27.62
C PHE A 644 10.97 -20.33 27.06
N ARG A 645 10.09 -19.67 27.80
CA ARG A 645 8.69 -19.45 27.39
C ARG A 645 8.49 -18.00 26.96
N PHE A 646 8.39 -17.78 25.65
CA PHE A 646 7.97 -16.52 25.06
C PHE A 646 6.45 -16.39 25.15
N ARG A 647 5.98 -15.67 26.18
CA ARG A 647 4.56 -15.42 26.44
C ARG A 647 4.36 -13.97 26.81
N ARG A 648 3.33 -13.34 26.24
CA ARG A 648 2.94 -11.96 26.53
C ARG A 648 2.33 -11.87 27.92
N GLY A 649 2.99 -11.11 28.80
CA GLY A 649 2.64 -11.05 30.21
C GLY A 649 2.99 -12.32 31.01
N ASN A 650 3.50 -12.12 32.24
CA ASN A 650 3.82 -13.22 33.15
C ASN A 650 2.55 -14.05 33.46
N ARG A 651 2.70 -15.35 33.81
CA ARG A 651 1.60 -16.23 34.23
C ARG A 651 0.73 -15.59 35.33
N ASN A 652 1.35 -14.78 36.18
CA ASN A 652 0.66 -14.06 37.26
C ASN A 652 -0.31 -12.96 36.77
N ILE A 653 -0.09 -12.38 35.59
CA ILE A 653 -0.93 -11.29 35.06
C ILE A 653 -2.30 -11.81 34.61
N TRP A 654 -2.35 -13.08 34.17
CA TRP A 654 -3.55 -13.73 33.67
C TRP A 654 -4.19 -14.65 34.72
N LYS A 655 -3.87 -14.46 36.00
CA LYS A 655 -4.52 -15.20 37.08
C LYS A 655 -5.94 -14.70 37.26
N GLU A 656 -6.82 -15.63 37.64
CA GLU A 656 -8.16 -15.29 38.11
C GLU A 656 -8.07 -14.21 39.20
N GLY A 657 -8.92 -13.18 39.09
CA GLY A 657 -8.92 -12.06 40.03
C GLY A 657 -8.04 -10.88 39.62
N ALA A 658 -7.21 -11.01 38.59
CA ALA A 658 -6.37 -9.93 38.12
C ALA A 658 -7.17 -8.87 37.34
N VAL A 659 -6.84 -7.59 37.54
CA VAL A 659 -7.31 -6.48 36.70
C VAL A 659 -6.19 -6.07 35.76
N VAL A 660 -6.49 -6.03 34.46
CA VAL A 660 -5.50 -5.84 33.39
C VAL A 660 -6.01 -4.79 32.41
N CYS A 661 -5.18 -3.81 32.09
CA CYS A 661 -5.41 -2.86 31.01
C CYS A 661 -4.63 -3.31 29.77
N ILE A 662 -5.31 -3.36 28.61
CA ILE A 662 -4.73 -3.82 27.36
C ILE A 662 -4.99 -2.76 26.30
N SER A 663 -3.93 -2.29 25.66
CA SER A 663 -4.01 -1.38 24.52
C SER A 663 -3.66 -2.07 23.21
N GLY A 664 -4.36 -1.71 22.13
CA GLY A 664 -4.12 -2.26 20.80
C GLY A 664 -4.51 -3.73 20.68
N LEU A 665 -5.57 -4.15 21.35
CA LEU A 665 -6.13 -5.50 21.24
C LEU A 665 -6.91 -5.62 19.92
N GLU A 666 -6.65 -6.65 19.12
CA GLU A 666 -7.29 -6.77 17.81
C GLU A 666 -8.54 -7.65 17.86
N ILE A 667 -9.66 -7.10 17.41
CA ILE A 667 -10.94 -7.81 17.40
C ILE A 667 -10.93 -8.83 16.27
N SER A 668 -11.22 -10.08 16.61
CA SER A 668 -11.28 -11.22 15.70
C SER A 668 -12.65 -11.31 15.07
N HIS A 669 -13.68 -11.50 15.91
CA HIS A 669 -15.09 -11.55 15.56
C HIS A 669 -15.92 -11.49 16.85
N PHE A 670 -17.22 -11.27 16.72
CA PHE A 670 -18.18 -11.43 17.80
C PHE A 670 -19.02 -12.69 17.54
N ASP A 671 -19.06 -13.59 18.52
CA ASP A 671 -19.90 -14.80 18.46
C ASP A 671 -21.25 -14.50 19.11
N GLU A 672 -22.29 -14.40 18.30
CA GLU A 672 -23.65 -14.08 18.77
C GLU A 672 -24.31 -15.24 19.53
N GLN A 673 -23.84 -16.47 19.36
CA GLN A 673 -24.41 -17.64 20.03
C GLN A 673 -23.87 -17.78 21.44
N LEU A 674 -22.56 -17.59 21.60
CA LEU A 674 -21.90 -17.63 22.91
C LEU A 674 -21.89 -16.27 23.61
N ASP A 675 -22.29 -15.22 22.90
CA ASP A 675 -22.29 -13.85 23.39
C ASP A 675 -20.88 -13.36 23.80
N VAL A 676 -19.86 -13.84 23.08
CA VAL A 676 -18.44 -13.61 23.36
C VAL A 676 -17.78 -12.79 22.26
N LEU A 677 -17.07 -11.73 22.66
CA LEU A 677 -16.19 -11.00 21.77
C LEU A 677 -14.80 -11.67 21.72
N ASP A 678 -14.44 -12.32 20.62
CA ASP A 678 -13.14 -12.95 20.41
C ASP A 678 -12.11 -11.91 19.95
N CYS A 679 -10.97 -11.88 20.64
CA CYS A 679 -9.91 -10.91 20.43
C CYS A 679 -8.53 -11.60 20.37
N ASN A 680 -7.61 -11.03 19.62
CA ASN A 680 -6.23 -11.51 19.51
C ASN A 680 -5.29 -10.52 20.20
N LEU A 681 -4.49 -11.04 21.14
CA LEU A 681 -3.36 -10.29 21.68
C LEU A 681 -2.19 -10.39 20.69
N VAL A 682 -1.88 -9.29 20.02
CA VAL A 682 -0.85 -9.24 18.97
C VAL A 682 0.45 -8.59 19.47
N GLU A 683 1.49 -8.66 18.65
CA GLU A 683 2.82 -8.16 19.03
C GLU A 683 2.81 -6.65 19.31
N SER A 684 1.94 -5.90 18.62
CA SER A 684 1.76 -4.46 18.84
C SER A 684 0.89 -4.08 20.03
N SER A 685 0.22 -5.03 20.69
CA SER A 685 -0.58 -4.75 21.88
C SER A 685 0.32 -4.33 23.06
N ARG A 686 -0.20 -3.65 24.08
CA ARG A 686 0.52 -3.37 25.34
C ARG A 686 -0.34 -3.82 26.51
N VAL A 687 0.27 -4.53 27.45
CA VAL A 687 -0.41 -5.01 28.66
C VAL A 687 0.11 -4.21 29.86
N THR A 688 -0.77 -3.72 30.71
CA THR A 688 -0.42 -2.91 31.89
C THR A 688 -1.33 -3.28 33.05
N THR A 689 -0.76 -3.61 34.20
CA THR A 689 -1.51 -3.96 35.42
C THR A 689 -1.69 -2.80 36.38
N LEU A 690 -0.91 -1.73 36.22
CA LEU A 690 -0.94 -0.53 37.05
C LEU A 690 -0.82 0.72 36.15
N PRO A 691 -1.95 1.24 35.62
CA PRO A 691 -1.91 2.44 34.78
C PRO A 691 -1.53 3.68 35.60
N SER A 692 -0.74 4.59 35.00
CA SER A 692 -0.40 5.87 35.62
C SER A 692 -1.62 6.80 35.68
N LYS A 693 -1.61 7.81 36.56
CA LYS A 693 -2.68 8.82 36.68
C LYS A 693 -2.97 9.59 35.38
N LYS A 694 -1.98 9.67 34.48
CA LYS A 694 -2.11 10.35 33.17
C LYS A 694 -2.61 9.41 32.06
N SER A 695 -2.78 8.13 32.35
CA SER A 695 -3.23 7.14 31.38
C SER A 695 -4.74 7.24 31.16
N HIS A 696 -5.18 7.05 29.92
CA HIS A 696 -6.61 6.94 29.56
C HIS A 696 -7.29 5.71 30.21
N PHE A 697 -6.52 4.78 30.78
CA PHE A 697 -7.04 3.65 31.55
C PHE A 697 -7.33 3.98 33.02
N TYR A 698 -6.82 5.08 33.57
CA TYR A 698 -6.78 5.29 35.02
C TYR A 698 -8.17 5.32 35.66
N GLU A 699 -9.13 6.03 35.06
CA GLU A 699 -10.49 6.14 35.60
C GLU A 699 -11.23 4.80 35.56
N SER A 700 -11.22 4.11 34.41
CA SER A 700 -11.83 2.79 34.26
C SER A 700 -11.20 1.76 35.20
N PHE A 701 -9.87 1.80 35.39
CA PHE A 701 -9.16 0.93 36.30
C PHE A 701 -9.55 1.16 37.77
N GLN A 702 -9.64 2.42 38.21
CA GLN A 702 -10.07 2.74 39.58
C GLN A 702 -11.52 2.36 39.81
N SER A 703 -12.40 2.61 38.83
CA SER A 703 -13.82 2.22 38.89
C SER A 703 -13.98 0.71 39.05
N LEU A 704 -13.33 -0.07 38.18
CA LEU A 704 -13.40 -1.53 38.22
C LEU A 704 -12.80 -2.07 39.54
N LYS A 705 -11.66 -1.54 39.98
CA LYS A 705 -11.02 -1.96 41.23
C LYS A 705 -11.83 -1.61 42.48
N SER A 706 -12.53 -0.47 42.49
CA SER A 706 -13.42 -0.08 43.59
C SER A 706 -14.60 -1.03 43.72
N GLN A 707 -15.16 -1.51 42.60
CA GLN A 707 -16.28 -2.45 42.60
C GLN A 707 -15.87 -3.87 43.01
N ILE A 708 -14.63 -4.27 42.73
CA ILE A 708 -14.07 -5.57 43.14
C ILE A 708 -13.56 -5.55 44.60
N GLY A 709 -13.03 -4.41 45.05
CA GLY A 709 -12.27 -4.27 46.30
C GLY A 709 -13.09 -4.09 47.57
N ASP A 710 -14.41 -3.90 47.49
CA ASP A 710 -15.26 -3.71 48.68
C ASP A 710 -15.58 -5.04 49.36
N ARG A 711 -14.56 -5.64 50.00
CA ARG A 711 -14.71 -6.82 50.89
C ARG A 711 -15.02 -6.43 52.34
N SER A 712 -15.20 -5.13 52.61
CA SER A 712 -15.26 -4.58 53.96
C SER A 712 -16.68 -4.43 54.53
N LYS A 713 -17.71 -4.68 53.71
CA LYS A 713 -19.11 -4.71 54.10
C LYS A 713 -19.70 -6.08 53.78
N GLU A 714 -20.59 -6.58 54.65
CA GLU A 714 -21.29 -7.87 54.50
C GLU A 714 -22.21 -7.97 53.26
N SER A 715 -22.28 -6.92 52.44
CA SER A 715 -23.04 -6.89 51.19
C SER A 715 -22.09 -6.98 50.00
N GLU A 716 -22.08 -8.12 49.34
CA GLU A 716 -21.28 -8.35 48.14
C GLU A 716 -21.75 -7.47 46.98
N SER A 717 -20.81 -6.78 46.32
CA SER A 717 -21.07 -5.94 45.15
C SER A 717 -21.82 -6.71 44.05
N ASP A 718 -22.80 -6.07 43.41
CA ASP A 718 -23.57 -6.66 42.30
C ASP A 718 -22.67 -7.12 41.14
N LEU A 719 -21.53 -6.45 40.93
CA LEU A 719 -20.54 -6.87 39.94
C LEU A 719 -19.92 -8.23 40.29
N MET A 720 -19.65 -8.51 41.57
CA MET A 720 -19.06 -9.79 41.99
C MET A 720 -20.04 -10.96 41.89
N LYS A 721 -21.33 -10.71 42.14
CA LYS A 721 -22.40 -11.67 41.85
C LYS A 721 -22.42 -12.02 40.37
N GLU A 722 -22.36 -10.99 39.52
CA GLU A 722 -22.37 -11.15 38.07
C GLU A 722 -21.10 -11.83 37.55
N VAL A 723 -19.93 -11.51 38.09
CA VAL A 723 -18.66 -12.21 37.80
C VAL A 723 -18.76 -13.70 38.14
N ARG A 724 -19.38 -14.07 39.28
CA ARG A 724 -19.64 -15.48 39.62
C ARG A 724 -20.59 -16.15 38.62
N ARG A 725 -21.64 -15.46 38.19
CA ARG A 725 -22.58 -15.93 37.14
C ARG A 725 -21.86 -16.17 35.81
N LEU A 726 -21.10 -15.20 35.32
CA LEU A 726 -20.34 -15.29 34.07
C LEU A 726 -19.29 -16.39 34.13
N LYS A 727 -18.62 -16.58 35.27
CA LYS A 727 -17.67 -17.69 35.46
C LYS A 727 -18.35 -19.06 35.34
N LYS A 728 -19.52 -19.26 35.99
CA LYS A 728 -20.32 -20.48 35.82
C LYS A 728 -20.72 -20.69 34.36
N TYR A 729 -21.10 -19.63 33.65
CA TYR A 729 -21.44 -19.68 32.22
C TYR A 729 -20.26 -20.12 31.35
N VAL A 730 -19.08 -19.52 31.54
CA VAL A 730 -17.85 -19.89 30.81
C VAL A 730 -17.52 -21.38 31.03
N HIS A 731 -17.63 -21.87 32.26
CA HIS A 731 -17.31 -23.26 32.58
C HIS A 731 -18.28 -24.26 31.95
N ARG A 732 -19.59 -23.98 32.03
CA ARG A 732 -20.66 -24.88 31.55
C ARG A 732 -20.83 -24.81 30.03
N HIS A 733 -20.95 -23.61 29.46
CA HIS A 733 -21.39 -23.42 28.08
C HIS A 733 -20.25 -23.23 27.08
N ILE A 734 -19.11 -22.66 27.51
CA ILE A 734 -17.96 -22.42 26.62
C ILE A 734 -16.93 -23.55 26.72
N LEU A 735 -16.50 -23.89 27.94
CA LEU A 735 -15.46 -24.89 28.18
C LEU A 735 -15.99 -26.33 28.32
N GLN A 736 -17.31 -26.52 28.47
CA GLN A 736 -17.96 -27.83 28.60
C GLN A 736 -17.33 -28.75 29.66
N MET A 737 -16.98 -28.19 30.83
CA MET A 737 -16.41 -28.97 31.93
C MET A 737 -17.52 -29.58 32.79
N ASP A 738 -17.50 -30.90 32.98
CA ASP A 738 -18.49 -31.65 33.77
C ASP A 738 -18.51 -31.17 35.23
N PHE A 739 -19.64 -30.62 35.66
CA PHE A 739 -19.87 -30.23 37.04
C PHE A 739 -20.29 -31.46 37.86
N ILE A 740 -19.46 -31.91 38.80
CA ILE A 740 -19.86 -32.87 39.84
C ILE A 740 -20.50 -32.05 40.98
N PRO A 741 -21.82 -32.15 41.23
CA PRO A 741 -22.46 -31.37 42.27
C PRO A 741 -21.96 -31.83 43.66
N THR A 742 -21.44 -30.89 44.45
CA THR A 742 -21.31 -31.09 45.90
C THR A 742 -22.56 -30.56 46.60
N GLN A 743 -22.97 -31.26 47.64
CA GLN A 743 -24.35 -31.40 48.13
C GLN A 743 -24.93 -30.18 48.88
N GLU A 744 -24.40 -28.97 48.66
CA GLU A 744 -24.84 -27.74 49.34
C GLU A 744 -25.33 -26.62 48.38
N ALA A 745 -25.38 -26.86 47.06
CA ALA A 745 -25.74 -25.84 46.06
C ALA A 745 -27.20 -25.90 45.54
N HIS A 746 -28.13 -26.53 46.28
CA HIS A 746 -29.43 -26.91 45.72
C HIS A 746 -30.50 -25.79 45.67
N GLU A 747 -30.33 -24.67 46.39
CA GLU A 747 -31.31 -23.56 46.38
C GLU A 747 -30.88 -22.37 45.50
N GLU A 748 -29.58 -22.09 45.34
CA GLU A 748 -29.09 -21.03 44.42
C GLU A 748 -29.13 -21.44 42.93
N ASP A 749 -29.12 -22.75 42.63
CA ASP A 749 -29.09 -23.25 41.24
C ASP A 749 -30.47 -23.21 40.54
N ILE A 750 -31.58 -23.17 41.29
CA ILE A 750 -32.93 -23.04 40.71
C ILE A 750 -33.16 -21.60 40.22
N GLU A 751 -32.72 -20.60 40.98
CA GLU A 751 -32.88 -19.19 40.62
C GLU A 751 -31.98 -18.81 39.42
N ALA A 752 -30.77 -19.39 39.34
CA ALA A 752 -29.87 -19.22 38.20
C ALA A 752 -30.41 -19.85 36.91
N ASP A 753 -31.03 -21.03 36.95
CA ASP A 753 -31.64 -21.67 35.77
C ASP A 753 -32.90 -20.93 35.28
N HIS A 754 -33.72 -20.38 36.20
CA HIS A 754 -34.87 -19.54 35.84
C HIS A 754 -34.46 -18.20 35.21
N LEU A 755 -33.40 -17.54 35.70
CA LEU A 755 -32.89 -16.28 35.14
C LEU A 755 -32.13 -16.46 33.81
N THR A 756 -31.59 -17.66 33.54
CA THR A 756 -30.92 -17.97 32.27
C THR A 756 -31.96 -18.21 31.15
N GLN A 757 -33.14 -18.74 31.49
CA GLN A 757 -34.28 -18.85 30.57
C GLN A 757 -34.86 -17.48 30.18
N ASP A 758 -34.83 -16.49 31.06
CA ASP A 758 -35.26 -15.11 30.74
C ASP A 758 -34.31 -14.42 29.73
N PHE A 759 -33.02 -14.78 29.75
CA PHE A 759 -32.04 -14.32 28.77
C PHE A 759 -32.30 -14.96 27.38
N GLU A 760 -32.68 -16.23 27.35
CA GLU A 760 -33.10 -16.92 26.11
C GLU A 760 -34.43 -16.38 25.55
N ALA A 761 -35.34 -15.92 26.42
CA ALA A 761 -36.63 -15.35 26.01
C ALA A 761 -36.50 -13.99 25.30
N GLN A 762 -35.54 -13.13 25.69
CA GLN A 762 -35.30 -11.83 25.05
C GLN A 762 -34.64 -11.91 23.66
N ILE A 763 -34.04 -13.06 23.29
CA ILE A 763 -33.31 -13.26 22.03
C ILE A 763 -34.24 -13.68 20.86
N THR A 764 -35.52 -13.96 21.13
CA THR A 764 -36.43 -14.46 20.08
C THR A 764 -37.15 -13.35 19.29
N SER A 765 -36.56 -12.95 18.15
CA SER A 765 -37.33 -12.42 17.01
C SER A 765 -37.72 -13.58 16.08
N PRO A 766 -38.90 -13.55 15.43
CA PRO A 766 -39.40 -14.70 14.68
C PRO A 766 -38.91 -14.68 13.22
N LEU A 767 -37.61 -14.82 13.01
CA LEU A 767 -37.04 -15.23 11.73
C LEU A 767 -35.97 -16.27 12.05
N LYS A 768 -36.18 -17.51 11.59
CA LYS A 768 -35.20 -18.60 11.74
C LYS A 768 -33.92 -18.24 10.98
N GLU A 769 -33.00 -17.57 11.64
CA GLU A 769 -31.67 -17.29 11.11
C GLU A 769 -30.74 -18.51 11.24
N LEU A 770 -29.83 -18.59 10.27
CA LEU A 770 -28.99 -19.74 9.94
C LEU A 770 -27.99 -20.06 11.07
N ARG A 771 -27.97 -21.32 11.55
CA ARG A 771 -26.93 -21.81 12.47
C ARG A 771 -25.64 -22.10 11.71
N THR A 772 -24.52 -21.58 12.20
CA THR A 772 -23.18 -22.05 11.81
C THR A 772 -22.82 -23.23 12.71
N VAL A 773 -22.41 -24.36 12.13
CA VAL A 773 -21.98 -25.56 12.89
C VAL A 773 -20.62 -26.01 12.40
N TYR A 774 -19.68 -26.22 13.32
CA TYR A 774 -18.37 -26.78 13.02
C TYR A 774 -18.48 -28.30 12.95
N LEU A 775 -18.31 -28.87 11.75
CA LEU A 775 -18.32 -30.32 11.56
C LEU A 775 -16.90 -30.85 11.70
N THR A 776 -16.75 -31.88 12.54
CA THR A 776 -15.50 -32.65 12.57
C THR A 776 -15.38 -33.44 11.26
N ARG A 777 -14.16 -33.78 10.83
CA ARG A 777 -13.91 -34.60 9.64
C ARG A 777 -14.78 -35.87 9.61
N LYS A 778 -14.96 -36.51 10.77
CA LYS A 778 -15.82 -37.69 10.93
C LYS A 778 -17.28 -37.40 10.56
N MET A 779 -17.81 -36.25 10.98
CA MET A 779 -19.17 -35.80 10.65
C MET A 779 -19.31 -35.44 9.17
N THR A 780 -18.29 -34.81 8.58
CA THR A 780 -18.26 -34.48 7.15
C THR A 780 -18.18 -35.74 6.28
N SER A 781 -17.43 -36.77 6.69
CA SER A 781 -17.39 -38.06 6.01
C SER A 781 -18.72 -38.81 6.11
N LEU A 782 -19.37 -38.80 7.28
CA LEU A 782 -20.71 -39.36 7.44
C LEU A 782 -21.75 -38.64 6.58
N LEU A 783 -21.65 -37.31 6.47
CA LEU A 783 -22.52 -36.51 5.60
C LEU A 783 -22.33 -36.91 4.13
N TRP A 784 -21.08 -37.06 3.68
CA TRP A 784 -20.77 -37.54 2.33
C TRP A 784 -21.36 -38.94 2.07
N GLU A 785 -21.23 -39.88 3.01
CA GLU A 785 -21.84 -41.22 2.90
C GLU A 785 -23.37 -41.16 2.83
N LEU A 786 -23.98 -40.31 3.65
CA LEU A 786 -25.42 -40.11 3.67
C LEU A 786 -25.92 -39.54 2.33
N LEU A 787 -25.22 -38.54 1.78
CA LEU A 787 -25.53 -37.94 0.47
C LEU A 787 -25.33 -38.94 -0.69
N HIS A 788 -24.32 -39.80 -0.61
CA HIS A 788 -24.12 -40.90 -1.57
C HIS A 788 -25.17 -42.00 -1.47
N SER A 789 -25.82 -42.16 -0.32
CA SER A 789 -26.87 -43.19 -0.13
C SER A 789 -28.22 -42.81 -0.78
N VAL A 790 -28.41 -41.54 -1.13
CA VAL A 790 -29.60 -41.03 -1.83
C VAL A 790 -29.45 -41.26 -3.35
N LYS A 791 -29.84 -42.45 -3.85
CA LYS A 791 -29.94 -42.78 -5.30
C LYS A 791 -30.87 -41.76 -6.01
N GLU A 792 -30.58 -41.21 -7.20
CA GLU A 792 -30.13 -41.84 -8.45
C GLU A 792 -29.20 -40.97 -9.31
N LEU A 793 -27.98 -41.44 -9.58
CA LEU A 793 -27.39 -41.49 -10.94
C LEU A 793 -26.10 -42.33 -10.91
N PRO A 794 -26.01 -43.42 -11.70
CA PRO A 794 -24.80 -44.23 -11.79
C PRO A 794 -23.83 -43.63 -12.82
N ARG A 795 -22.54 -43.57 -12.45
CA ARG A 795 -21.29 -43.55 -13.27
C ARG A 795 -20.35 -42.39 -12.91
N MET A 796 -19.66 -42.50 -11.78
CA MET A 796 -18.24 -42.12 -11.61
C MET A 796 -17.72 -42.74 -10.30
N ALA A 797 -17.86 -44.06 -10.16
CA ALA A 797 -17.34 -44.79 -9.01
C ALA A 797 -16.01 -45.47 -9.38
N ALA A 798 -14.92 -44.72 -9.30
CA ALA A 798 -13.69 -45.32 -8.80
C ALA A 798 -13.82 -45.31 -7.27
N LYS A 799 -13.63 -46.46 -6.61
CA LYS A 799 -13.63 -46.55 -5.14
C LYS A 799 -12.56 -45.62 -4.57
N VAL A 800 -12.94 -44.41 -4.18
CA VAL A 800 -12.04 -43.50 -3.46
C VAL A 800 -12.01 -43.94 -2.00
N ASN A 801 -10.82 -44.31 -1.53
CA ASN A 801 -10.61 -44.65 -0.12
C ASN A 801 -10.75 -43.36 0.70
N GLN A 802 -11.81 -43.23 1.49
CA GLN A 802 -12.12 -41.99 2.25
C GLN A 802 -10.99 -41.55 3.18
N GLY A 803 -10.13 -42.47 3.63
CA GLY A 803 -8.95 -42.16 4.44
C GLY A 803 -7.82 -41.43 3.70
N GLN A 804 -7.88 -41.35 2.36
CA GLN A 804 -6.87 -40.66 1.52
C GLN A 804 -7.33 -39.30 0.98
N LEU A 805 -8.63 -38.98 1.05
CA LEU A 805 -9.15 -37.67 0.64
C LEU A 805 -8.74 -36.61 1.67
N THR A 806 -8.20 -35.50 1.20
CA THR A 806 -8.01 -34.30 2.01
C THR A 806 -9.37 -33.72 2.41
N ASP A 807 -9.42 -32.96 3.50
CA ASP A 807 -10.67 -32.34 3.96
C ASP A 807 -11.24 -31.36 2.91
N ALA A 808 -10.37 -30.74 2.12
CA ALA A 808 -10.73 -29.89 0.98
C ALA A 808 -11.42 -30.69 -0.13
N GLU A 809 -10.82 -31.80 -0.57
CA GLU A 809 -11.43 -32.66 -1.59
C GLU A 809 -12.77 -33.24 -1.10
N LEU A 810 -12.89 -33.57 0.18
CA LEU A 810 -14.15 -34.07 0.75
C LEU A 810 -15.25 -32.99 0.69
N VAL A 811 -14.92 -31.74 1.01
CA VAL A 811 -15.86 -30.60 0.95
C VAL A 811 -16.18 -30.23 -0.49
N ASP A 812 -15.20 -30.16 -1.39
CA ASP A 812 -15.39 -29.86 -2.81
C ASP A 812 -16.28 -30.90 -3.49
N ASN A 813 -16.12 -32.18 -3.14
CA ASN A 813 -16.99 -33.24 -3.63
C ASN A 813 -18.45 -33.07 -3.14
N ILE A 814 -18.66 -32.69 -1.87
CA ILE A 814 -20.01 -32.38 -1.35
C ILE A 814 -20.60 -31.14 -2.06
N MET A 815 -19.79 -30.11 -2.31
CA MET A 815 -20.21 -28.91 -3.05
C MET A 815 -20.58 -29.21 -4.49
N HIS A 816 -19.76 -30.02 -5.18
CA HIS A 816 -20.03 -30.45 -6.54
C HIS A 816 -21.33 -31.25 -6.63
N TRP A 817 -21.59 -32.14 -5.66
CA TRP A 817 -22.86 -32.88 -5.57
C TRP A 817 -24.07 -31.95 -5.43
N HIS A 818 -23.96 -30.91 -4.59
CA HIS A 818 -25.01 -29.90 -4.41
C HIS A 818 -25.30 -29.12 -5.68
N ASP A 819 -24.25 -28.64 -6.36
CA ASP A 819 -24.40 -27.85 -7.59
C ASP A 819 -25.02 -28.67 -8.73
N THR A 820 -24.64 -29.95 -8.83
CA THR A 820 -25.19 -30.88 -9.85
C THR A 820 -26.68 -31.21 -9.61
N MET A 821 -27.12 -31.24 -8.34
CA MET A 821 -28.53 -31.44 -7.97
C MET A 821 -29.38 -30.17 -8.18
N GLY A 822 -28.77 -28.98 -8.15
CA GLY A 822 -29.46 -27.71 -8.38
C GLY A 822 -29.95 -27.48 -9.82
N GLU A 823 -29.34 -28.16 -10.80
CA GLU A 823 -29.67 -28.00 -12.23
C GLU A 823 -30.80 -28.92 -12.73
N GLN A 824 -31.27 -29.89 -11.93
CA GLN A 824 -32.42 -30.73 -12.28
C GLN A 824 -33.74 -30.05 -11.89
N GLU A 825 -34.27 -29.22 -12.80
CA GLU A 825 -35.63 -28.68 -12.74
C GLU A 825 -36.68 -29.81 -12.70
N LEU A 826 -37.21 -30.15 -11.51
CA LEU A 826 -38.60 -30.61 -11.23
C LEU A 826 -38.82 -31.27 -9.85
N ALA A 827 -37.86 -31.23 -8.90
CA ALA A 827 -38.10 -31.71 -7.53
C ALA A 827 -38.58 -30.60 -6.56
N PRO A 828 -39.45 -30.91 -5.57
CA PRO A 828 -39.95 -29.91 -4.63
C PRO A 828 -38.80 -29.38 -3.76
N ARG A 829 -38.83 -28.06 -3.50
CA ARG A 829 -37.90 -27.22 -2.69
C ARG A 829 -36.73 -27.98 -2.02
N PRO A 830 -35.47 -27.59 -2.25
CA PRO A 830 -34.32 -28.29 -1.69
C PRO A 830 -34.43 -28.34 -0.15
N MET A 831 -34.42 -29.56 0.40
CA MET A 831 -34.47 -29.78 1.87
C MET A 831 -33.22 -29.27 2.59
N PHE A 832 -32.16 -28.95 1.85
CA PHE A 832 -30.88 -28.46 2.37
C PHE A 832 -30.39 -27.32 1.49
N HIS A 833 -29.99 -26.21 2.11
CA HIS A 833 -29.23 -25.14 1.46
C HIS A 833 -27.85 -25.11 2.12
N MET A 834 -26.77 -25.21 1.36
CA MET A 834 -25.39 -25.26 1.89
C MET A 834 -24.55 -24.16 1.23
N GLU A 835 -24.18 -23.11 1.98
CA GLU A 835 -23.28 -22.06 1.50
C GLU A 835 -21.89 -22.28 2.12
N VAL A 836 -20.89 -22.66 1.31
CA VAL A 836 -19.48 -22.78 1.71
C VAL A 836 -18.67 -21.61 1.14
N ARG A 837 -18.08 -20.79 2.00
CA ARG A 837 -17.23 -19.67 1.59
C ARG A 837 -15.74 -20.00 1.72
N ARG A 838 -15.00 -19.82 0.63
CA ARG A 838 -13.53 -19.86 0.61
C ARG A 838 -12.99 -18.55 1.22
N VAL A 839 -12.34 -18.63 2.38
CA VAL A 839 -11.73 -17.47 3.04
C VAL A 839 -10.22 -17.69 3.15
N ALA A 840 -9.44 -16.94 2.37
CA ALA A 840 -8.00 -16.82 2.56
C ALA A 840 -7.72 -15.94 3.80
N ASN A 841 -6.83 -16.38 4.68
CA ASN A 841 -6.43 -15.66 5.89
C ASN A 841 -4.90 -15.48 5.90
N GLU A 842 -4.41 -14.31 5.48
CA GLU A 842 -2.96 -14.02 5.33
C GLU A 842 -2.21 -13.71 6.64
N ARG A 843 -2.68 -14.16 7.81
CA ARG A 843 -2.03 -13.83 9.10
C ARG A 843 -0.94 -14.79 9.58
N LEU A 844 -0.39 -15.62 8.69
CA LEU A 844 0.76 -16.47 9.01
C LEU A 844 1.90 -16.24 8.01
N LEU A 845 2.74 -15.24 8.30
CA LEU A 845 4.08 -15.12 7.71
C LEU A 845 5.05 -16.24 8.14
N ASN A 846 4.56 -17.31 8.79
CA ASN A 846 5.33 -18.43 9.33
C ASN A 846 4.67 -19.83 9.11
N SER A 847 3.74 -20.00 8.18
CA SER A 847 3.21 -21.34 7.81
C SER A 847 3.64 -21.70 6.38
N CYS A 848 4.25 -22.87 6.18
CA CYS A 848 4.62 -23.40 4.86
C CYS A 848 3.56 -24.35 4.27
N GLN A 849 2.28 -24.24 4.65
CA GLN A 849 1.17 -24.94 3.99
C GLN A 849 -0.12 -24.09 3.99
N ASP A 850 -0.96 -24.29 2.98
CA ASP A 850 -2.28 -23.67 2.75
C ASP A 850 -3.35 -24.33 3.63
N TRP A 851 -4.05 -23.57 4.47
CA TRP A 851 -5.18 -24.08 5.28
C TRP A 851 -6.39 -23.17 5.07
N GLU A 852 -7.54 -23.78 4.72
CA GLU A 852 -8.82 -23.11 4.45
C GLU A 852 -9.78 -23.28 5.65
N ARG A 853 -10.51 -22.21 6.03
CA ARG A 853 -11.67 -22.30 6.94
C ARG A 853 -12.95 -22.33 6.09
N TYR A 854 -13.70 -23.43 6.14
CA TYR A 854 -15.01 -23.53 5.50
C TYR A 854 -16.12 -23.09 6.48
N LYS A 855 -16.93 -22.12 6.07
CA LYS A 855 -18.14 -21.69 6.79
C LYS A 855 -19.33 -22.45 6.21
N LEU A 856 -20.10 -23.17 7.02
CA LEU A 856 -21.29 -23.93 6.59
C LEU A 856 -22.55 -23.26 7.15
N LYS A 857 -23.54 -22.96 6.29
CA LYS A 857 -24.88 -22.49 6.68
C LYS A 857 -25.92 -23.49 6.20
N TYR A 858 -26.93 -23.81 7.02
CA TYR A 858 -28.06 -24.64 6.59
C TYR A 858 -29.40 -24.25 7.23
N THR A 859 -30.49 -24.59 6.53
CA THR A 859 -31.88 -24.50 7.01
C THR A 859 -32.51 -25.89 6.96
N VAL A 860 -33.03 -26.40 8.08
CA VAL A 860 -33.86 -27.63 8.11
C VAL A 860 -35.31 -27.26 8.33
N THR A 861 -36.16 -27.61 7.37
CA THR A 861 -37.63 -27.61 7.53
C THR A 861 -38.11 -29.04 7.72
N PHE A 862 -38.53 -29.38 8.93
CA PHE A 862 -39.15 -30.68 9.21
C PHE A 862 -40.61 -30.67 8.76
N GLN A 863 -40.92 -31.39 7.68
CA GLN A 863 -42.27 -31.89 7.41
C GLN A 863 -42.28 -33.41 7.59
N ASN A 864 -42.34 -33.81 8.87
CA ASN A 864 -42.84 -35.07 9.43
C ASN A 864 -42.01 -35.46 10.65
N GLN A 865 -42.60 -35.25 11.83
CA GLN A 865 -42.24 -36.00 13.03
C GLN A 865 -42.58 -37.46 12.74
N ASN A 866 -41.59 -38.31 12.45
CA ASN A 866 -41.60 -39.78 12.69
C ASN A 866 -40.52 -40.52 11.88
N VAL A 867 -39.30 -40.02 11.75
CA VAL A 867 -38.17 -40.93 11.44
C VAL A 867 -36.91 -40.37 12.10
N TRP A 868 -36.12 -41.28 12.69
CA TRP A 868 -34.78 -41.09 13.26
C TRP A 868 -34.69 -40.73 14.76
N ARG A 869 -34.94 -41.73 15.60
CA ARG A 869 -34.14 -41.99 16.82
C ARG A 869 -33.04 -42.99 16.46
N ARG A 870 -31.80 -42.53 16.37
CA ARG A 870 -30.58 -43.15 16.93
C ARG A 870 -29.35 -42.35 16.60
#